data_AF-A0A5J5CRD8-F1
#
_entry.id   AF-A0A5J5CRD8-F1
#
_cell.length_a   1.000
_cell.length_b   1.000
_cell.length_c   1.000
_cell.angle_alpha   90.00
_cell.angle_beta   90.00
_cell.angle_gamma   90.00
#
_symmetry.space_group_name_H-M   'P 1'
#
loop_
_entity.id
_entity.type
_entity.pdbx_description
1 polymer ?
#
loop_
_entity_poly.entity_id
_entity_poly.type
_entity_poly.pdbx_seq_one_letter_code
_entity_poly.pdbx_strand_id
1 'polypeptide(L)'
;MEVNQAKQEHLLALKVMRLTKPTLFTNLPVTCEDRDLPGDLFAQLMREDPSTIKGAEALMLGEMLTLPQNFGNIFLGETFSSYISVHNDSNQVVKDILVKADLQTSSQRLNLSASNSAVAELKPECCIDDVIHHEVKEIGTHILVCAVSYTTQYGEKLYFRKFFKFQVLKPLDVKTKFYNAETDEVFLEAQIQNITTSAMFMEKVSLEPSMMYNVTELNTVASGEDGESTFGKMSYLQPMDTRQYLYCLKPKPEYAEKAGVIKGVTVIGKLDIVWKTNLGERGRLQTSQLQRMAPGYGDIRLSLEMIPDTVNLEEPFDIICKITNCSERTMDLVLEMCNTRSIHWCGVSGRQLGKLSPGAFLSLPLILLSSVQGLQSISGLRLTDTFLKRTYEYDDIAQAGNKRNALRWDLTPDDISTMTDRLMNRVKTFYDDIGSLKIENYVCPSKEVRTASTEADKKLSEFDVEMSMREDVFKRITALQKNHQDNLLPEERRFLDRLVTLGKRKGLHLSKDIQEDIKRTSKRISALSIEFNKNLNEDNTFLVFSERELGGLADSYLNGLDTTEDGRYKVTLEYPHYYPLMKRCYNPETRRKMETAFHSRCKEVNTVILEELIQLKAKVADLLGYSCHANYVLEINMAKNASNVSDFLDTFYETLKPIGIKERKYILALKKRECLMKGYQFDGQINAWDLPYYMNQVEQCKFAVNKDKLIEYFPLDVVTEGLFGIYQELLGLTFNEVEQAHVWHENVKLYSALDTGTGEEIGQFYLDLYPREGKYGHAACFGLQPGCRGPDGKRRLPVAAMVANFTKSRKGCPSLLQHHEVETYFHEFGHVMHELCSKVGHCGYVISVICILCIIGTGELKLALRLFQTTFSEFSGTLVETDFVEVPSQVLENWVWEKEPLRRMSRHYKDGTPIPDNLLDKLIASRVANTGLMNLRQVVLCKVDQSLHSSPHADTAEVFAKHCKEILGVPATPGTNMTASFSHLVGGYDGQYYSYLWSEVYSMDIFFSRFKKEGIMNPKVGQEYRRVILETGGSVDGMDMLKTFLGRGPCQDAFFQCKGLIKSQETQTL
;
A
#
# COMPACT_ATOMS: atom_id res chain seq x y z
N MET A 1 52.56 -45.46 -4.37
CA MET A 1 52.86 -46.89 -4.15
C MET A 1 52.11 -47.32 -2.90
N GLU A 2 50.88 -47.81 -3.05
CA GLU A 2 50.20 -48.56 -1.99
C GLU A 2 49.94 -49.96 -2.54
N VAL A 3 50.67 -50.91 -1.97
CA VAL A 3 50.50 -52.35 -2.20
C VAL A 3 49.21 -52.75 -1.46
N ASN A 4 48.26 -53.33 -2.18
CA ASN A 4 47.10 -54.02 -1.61
C ASN A 4 47.59 -55.11 -0.64
N GLN A 5 47.67 -54.82 0.65
CA GLN A 5 47.70 -55.84 1.69
C GLN A 5 46.29 -56.46 1.79
N ALA A 6 46.22 -57.79 1.74
CA ALA A 6 44.99 -58.52 1.98
C ALA A 6 44.37 -58.10 3.32
N LYS A 7 43.06 -57.80 3.35
CA LYS A 7 42.33 -57.53 4.60
C LYS A 7 42.48 -58.74 5.52
N GLN A 8 43.27 -58.59 6.58
CA GLN A 8 43.37 -59.58 7.64
C GLN A 8 42.02 -59.60 8.37
N GLU A 9 41.32 -60.74 8.35
CA GLU A 9 40.05 -60.89 9.07
C GLU A 9 40.32 -60.91 10.58
N HIS A 10 39.68 -59.99 11.31
CA HIS A 10 39.81 -59.89 12.76
C HIS A 10 38.72 -60.72 13.44
N LEU A 11 39.07 -61.36 14.56
CA LEU A 11 38.15 -62.19 15.36
C LEU A 11 37.22 -61.35 16.25
N LEU A 12 37.58 -60.07 16.48
CA LEU A 12 36.82 -59.14 17.31
C LEU A 12 36.18 -58.04 16.46
N ALA A 13 34.93 -57.69 16.76
CA ALA A 13 34.20 -56.59 16.16
C ALA A 13 34.12 -55.40 17.13
N LEU A 14 34.51 -54.21 16.66
CA LEU A 14 34.39 -52.96 17.42
C LEU A 14 33.16 -52.17 16.96
N LYS A 15 32.20 -51.96 17.87
CA LYS A 15 31.05 -51.07 17.71
C LYS A 15 31.25 -49.84 18.59
N VAL A 16 31.06 -48.65 18.00
CA VAL A 16 31.12 -47.38 18.72
C VAL A 16 29.83 -46.64 18.43
N MET A 17 29.11 -46.26 19.48
CA MET A 17 27.80 -45.61 19.38
C MET A 17 27.80 -44.33 20.20
N ARG A 18 27.33 -43.24 19.61
CA ARG A 18 27.12 -41.99 20.33
C ARG A 18 25.89 -42.15 21.23
N LEU A 19 26.01 -41.85 22.52
CA LEU A 19 24.92 -41.99 23.50
C LEU A 19 23.95 -40.79 23.53
N THR A 20 24.17 -39.79 22.65
CA THR A 20 23.39 -38.55 22.54
C THR A 20 22.90 -38.39 21.10
N LYS A 21 21.73 -37.77 20.89
CA LYS A 21 20.95 -37.72 19.63
C LYS A 21 20.37 -39.07 19.13
N PRO A 22 19.38 -39.67 19.80
CA PRO A 22 18.65 -40.76 19.16
C PRO A 22 17.95 -40.25 17.89
N THR A 23 18.09 -40.97 16.78
CA THR A 23 17.45 -40.61 15.50
C THR A 23 16.17 -41.41 15.32
N LEU A 24 15.07 -40.72 15.01
CA LEU A 24 13.80 -41.34 14.63
C LEU A 24 13.99 -42.00 13.26
N PHE A 25 13.92 -43.33 13.19
CA PHE A 25 13.80 -44.04 11.92
C PHE A 25 12.32 -44.10 11.55
N THR A 26 11.93 -43.50 10.42
CA THR A 26 10.58 -43.67 9.87
C THR A 26 10.54 -44.99 9.10
N ASN A 27 10.00 -46.05 9.71
CA ASN A 27 9.41 -47.12 8.90
C ASN A 27 8.14 -46.54 8.23
N LEU A 28 7.98 -46.76 6.92
CA LEU A 28 6.69 -46.49 6.28
C LEU A 28 5.63 -47.31 7.04
N PRO A 29 4.54 -46.70 7.52
CA PRO A 29 3.44 -47.49 8.04
C PRO A 29 2.88 -48.29 6.86
N VAL A 30 3.05 -49.61 6.88
CA VAL A 30 2.23 -50.49 6.06
C VAL A 30 0.86 -50.44 6.71
N THR A 31 -0.08 -49.73 6.08
CA THR A 31 -1.48 -49.73 6.51
C THR A 31 -2.05 -51.12 6.20
N CYS A 32 -2.23 -51.94 7.23
CA CYS A 32 -3.01 -53.16 7.11
C CYS A 32 -4.51 -52.80 7.17
N GLU A 33 -5.34 -53.47 6.36
CA GLU A 33 -6.80 -53.35 6.45
C GLU A 33 -7.31 -53.78 7.83
N ASP A 34 -8.46 -53.22 8.26
CA ASP A 34 -9.13 -53.44 9.56
C ASP A 34 -9.44 -54.91 9.92
N ARG A 35 -9.09 -55.88 9.07
CA ARG A 35 -9.39 -57.30 9.23
C ARG A 35 -8.21 -58.17 9.64
N ASP A 36 -6.97 -57.66 9.61
CA ASP A 36 -5.79 -58.53 9.62
C ASP A 36 -5.02 -58.71 10.94
N LEU A 37 -5.45 -58.17 12.09
CA LEU A 37 -4.98 -58.59 13.43
C LEU A 37 -5.96 -58.12 14.54
N PRO A 38 -6.10 -58.83 15.68
CA PRO A 38 -7.02 -58.47 16.74
C PRO A 38 -6.53 -57.18 17.43
N GLY A 39 -7.31 -56.10 17.27
CA GLY A 39 -6.97 -54.72 17.59
C GLY A 39 -6.83 -54.38 19.08
N ASP A 40 -5.91 -55.03 19.79
CA ASP A 40 -5.32 -54.47 21.03
C ASP A 40 -4.09 -55.23 21.54
N LEU A 41 -3.71 -56.36 20.94
CA LEU A 41 -2.63 -57.22 21.45
C LEU A 41 -1.28 -56.49 21.57
N PHE A 42 -0.95 -55.66 20.57
CA PHE A 42 0.29 -54.91 20.55
C PHE A 42 0.31 -53.74 21.56
N ALA A 43 -0.84 -53.06 21.74
CA ALA A 43 -1.01 -52.01 22.73
C ALA A 43 -1.04 -52.55 24.17
N GLN A 44 -1.44 -53.81 24.36
CA GLN A 44 -1.29 -54.53 25.64
C GLN A 44 0.17 -54.88 25.94
N LEU A 45 0.91 -55.42 24.97
CA LEU A 45 2.34 -55.74 25.13
C LEU A 45 3.17 -54.50 25.49
N MET A 46 2.92 -53.35 24.84
CA MET A 46 3.59 -52.09 25.16
C MET A 46 3.23 -51.52 26.54
N ARG A 47 2.01 -51.80 27.03
CA ARG A 47 1.56 -51.44 28.39
C ARG A 47 2.26 -52.26 29.48
N GLU A 48 2.69 -53.46 29.13
CA GLU A 48 3.41 -54.38 30.02
C GLU A 48 4.94 -54.16 29.97
N ASP A 49 5.47 -53.41 29.00
CA ASP A 49 6.89 -53.05 28.91
C ASP A 49 7.26 -51.96 29.94
N PRO A 50 8.15 -52.26 30.91
CA PRO A 50 8.53 -51.33 31.97
C PRO A 50 9.31 -50.10 31.48
N SER A 51 9.80 -50.09 30.24
CA SER A 51 10.47 -48.95 29.61
C SER A 51 9.51 -47.96 28.95
N THR A 52 8.24 -48.31 28.79
CA THR A 52 7.23 -47.47 28.15
C THR A 52 6.64 -46.44 29.11
N ILE A 53 6.66 -45.16 28.70
CA ILE A 53 6.03 -44.08 29.47
C ILE A 53 4.51 -44.19 29.36
N LYS A 54 3.82 -44.26 30.50
CA LYS A 54 2.34 -44.29 30.56
C LYS A 54 1.73 -43.14 29.76
N GLY A 55 0.91 -43.45 28.76
CA GLY A 55 0.29 -42.51 27.83
C GLY A 55 1.01 -42.33 26.49
N ALA A 56 2.21 -42.89 26.32
CA ALA A 56 3.01 -42.84 25.09
C ALA A 56 3.00 -44.15 24.29
N GLU A 57 2.23 -45.16 24.71
CA GLU A 57 2.15 -46.49 24.10
C GLU A 57 1.67 -46.41 22.63
N ALA A 58 0.85 -45.40 22.30
CA ALA A 58 0.35 -45.15 20.95
C ALA A 58 1.39 -44.59 19.97
N LEU A 59 2.52 -44.06 20.47
CA LEU A 59 3.51 -43.34 19.66
C LEU A 59 4.71 -44.21 19.23
N MET A 60 4.79 -45.48 19.68
CA MET A 60 5.84 -46.44 19.31
C MET A 60 7.29 -45.92 19.49
N LEU A 61 7.52 -44.99 20.42
CA LEU A 61 8.81 -44.26 20.53
C LEU A 61 10.01 -45.18 20.82
N GLY A 62 9.80 -46.30 21.53
CA GLY A 62 10.87 -47.23 21.88
C GLY A 62 11.55 -47.90 20.69
N GLU A 63 10.80 -48.28 19.64
CA GLU A 63 11.34 -48.87 18.42
C GLU A 63 11.76 -47.84 17.37
N MET A 64 11.27 -46.59 17.47
CA MET A 64 11.64 -45.51 16.55
C MET A 64 13.03 -44.91 16.87
N LEU A 65 13.52 -45.05 18.10
CA LEU A 65 14.76 -44.44 18.56
C LEU A 65 15.94 -45.39 18.31
N THR A 66 16.69 -45.16 17.24
CA THR A 66 17.98 -45.84 17.01
C THR A 66 19.13 -44.91 17.40
N LEU A 67 20.16 -45.45 18.07
CA LEU A 67 21.39 -44.70 18.33
C LEU A 67 22.19 -44.58 17.03
N PRO A 68 22.51 -43.37 16.56
CA PRO A 68 23.19 -43.20 15.28
C PRO A 68 24.63 -43.70 15.33
N GLN A 69 25.05 -44.43 14.29
CA GLN A 69 26.46 -44.82 14.10
C GLN A 69 27.36 -43.65 13.68
N ASN A 70 26.77 -42.52 13.25
CA ASN A 70 27.48 -41.31 12.86
C ASN A 70 27.39 -40.25 13.98
N PHE A 71 28.53 -39.66 14.34
CA PHE A 71 28.62 -38.68 15.42
C PHE A 71 27.97 -37.33 15.09
N GLY A 72 27.74 -37.01 13.80
CA GLY A 72 27.10 -35.74 13.39
C GLY A 72 27.86 -34.49 13.84
N ASN A 73 27.18 -33.34 13.90
CA ASN A 73 27.73 -32.11 14.46
C ASN A 73 27.64 -32.12 16.00
N ILE A 74 28.70 -31.70 16.67
CA ILE A 74 28.77 -31.45 18.11
C ILE A 74 29.01 -29.96 18.32
N PHE A 75 28.44 -29.36 19.35
CA PHE A 75 28.66 -27.94 19.62
C PHE A 75 29.77 -27.73 20.66
N LEU A 76 30.48 -26.60 20.55
CA LEU A 76 31.48 -26.18 21.52
C LEU A 76 30.85 -26.07 22.93
N GLY A 77 31.49 -26.68 23.93
CA GLY A 77 31.00 -26.73 25.31
C GLY A 77 30.08 -27.93 25.61
N GLU A 78 29.62 -28.67 24.60
CA GLU A 78 28.82 -29.88 24.78
C GLU A 78 29.68 -31.01 25.38
N THR A 79 29.08 -31.84 26.24
CA THR A 79 29.73 -33.07 26.71
C THR A 79 29.34 -34.23 25.79
N PHE A 80 30.25 -34.62 24.88
CA PHE A 80 29.98 -35.78 24.04
C PHE A 80 30.20 -37.07 24.84
N SER A 81 29.30 -38.02 24.66
CA SER A 81 29.32 -39.32 25.33
C SER A 81 29.23 -40.44 24.29
N SER A 82 30.09 -41.44 24.38
CA SER A 82 30.13 -42.56 23.44
C SER A 82 30.29 -43.89 24.16
N TYR A 83 29.50 -44.86 23.75
CA TYR A 83 29.62 -46.26 24.11
C TYR A 83 30.57 -46.96 23.15
N ILE A 84 31.48 -47.77 23.67
CA ILE A 84 32.45 -48.57 22.93
C ILE A 84 32.25 -50.02 23.34
N SER A 85 31.99 -50.89 22.37
CA SER A 85 31.81 -52.33 22.61
C SER A 85 32.71 -53.14 21.69
N VAL A 86 33.47 -54.06 22.27
CA VAL A 86 34.29 -55.04 21.56
C VAL A 86 33.67 -56.41 21.73
N HIS A 87 33.13 -56.96 20.66
CA HIS A 87 32.45 -58.25 20.65
C HIS A 87 33.33 -59.32 20.01
N ASN A 88 33.31 -60.53 20.56
CA ASN A 88 33.92 -61.70 19.95
C ASN A 88 32.90 -62.47 19.12
N ASP A 89 32.80 -62.13 17.83
CA ASP A 89 31.92 -62.77 16.84
C ASP A 89 32.51 -64.11 16.33
N SER A 90 33.62 -64.57 16.91
CA SER A 90 34.32 -65.79 16.48
C SER A 90 34.06 -66.96 17.42
N ASN A 91 34.24 -68.18 16.90
CA ASN A 91 34.16 -69.41 17.69
C ASN A 91 35.43 -69.68 18.53
N GLN A 92 36.35 -68.72 18.64
CA GLN A 92 37.65 -68.87 19.30
C GLN A 92 37.74 -68.00 20.55
N VAL A 93 38.47 -68.47 21.56
CA VAL A 93 38.77 -67.68 22.76
C VAL A 93 39.92 -66.73 22.46
N VAL A 94 39.75 -65.45 22.80
CA VAL A 94 40.75 -64.39 22.61
C VAL A 94 41.31 -63.95 23.96
N LYS A 95 42.62 -63.63 24.04
CA LYS A 95 43.32 -63.27 25.29
C LYS A 95 44.02 -61.92 25.18
N ASP A 96 44.35 -61.32 26.33
CA ASP A 96 45.08 -60.03 26.44
C ASP A 96 44.44 -58.87 25.65
N ILE A 97 43.12 -58.68 25.77
CA ILE A 97 42.40 -57.65 25.03
C ILE A 97 42.63 -56.28 25.66
N LEU A 98 43.19 -55.35 24.91
CA LEU A 98 43.36 -53.95 25.32
C LEU A 98 42.57 -53.04 24.37
N VAL A 99 41.71 -52.20 24.95
CA VAL A 99 40.89 -51.21 24.24
C VAL A 99 41.39 -49.81 24.57
N LYS A 100 41.75 -49.04 23.54
CA LYS A 100 42.26 -47.68 23.67
C LYS A 100 41.42 -46.69 22.87
N ALA A 101 40.94 -45.62 23.52
CA ALA A 101 40.22 -44.52 22.90
C ALA A 101 41.02 -43.22 23.03
N ASP A 102 41.48 -42.66 21.90
CA ASP A 102 42.16 -41.38 21.85
C ASP A 102 41.34 -40.37 21.03
N LEU A 103 41.18 -39.15 21.52
CA LEU A 103 40.59 -38.03 20.78
C LEU A 103 41.68 -37.13 20.21
N GLN A 104 41.73 -37.02 18.89
CA GLN A 104 42.65 -36.14 18.19
C GLN A 104 41.94 -34.86 17.74
N THR A 105 42.52 -33.72 18.10
CA THR A 105 42.08 -32.36 17.71
C THR A 105 43.14 -31.72 16.81
N SER A 106 42.94 -30.45 16.41
CA SER A 106 43.96 -29.73 15.64
C SER A 106 45.20 -29.38 16.46
N SER A 107 45.03 -29.25 17.79
CA SER A 107 46.09 -28.79 18.71
C SER A 107 46.70 -29.90 19.58
N GLN A 108 45.94 -30.95 19.91
CA GLN A 108 46.31 -31.96 20.91
C GLN A 108 45.71 -33.34 20.65
N ARG A 109 46.30 -34.38 21.28
CA ARG A 109 45.78 -35.75 21.32
C ARG A 109 45.53 -36.16 22.78
N LEU A 110 44.29 -36.45 23.11
CA LEU A 110 43.82 -36.75 24.46
C LEU A 110 43.48 -38.24 24.59
N ASN A 111 43.91 -38.90 25.67
CA ASN A 111 43.48 -40.26 25.95
C ASN A 111 42.19 -40.23 26.78
N LEU A 112 41.16 -40.97 26.35
CA LEU A 112 39.83 -41.01 26.96
C LEU A 112 39.47 -42.39 27.54
N SER A 113 40.40 -43.34 27.59
CA SER A 113 40.15 -44.69 28.11
C SER A 113 39.96 -44.71 29.63
N ALA A 114 38.92 -45.38 30.13
CA ALA A 114 38.66 -45.48 31.56
C ALA A 114 39.58 -46.47 32.30
N SER A 115 40.09 -47.51 31.61
CA SER A 115 41.01 -48.52 32.18
C SER A 115 42.14 -48.87 31.22
N ASN A 116 43.36 -49.02 31.75
CA ASN A 116 44.55 -49.46 31.00
C ASN A 116 44.87 -50.95 31.20
N SER A 117 44.05 -51.67 31.96
CA SER A 117 44.21 -53.09 32.26
C SER A 117 43.67 -53.94 31.13
N ALA A 118 44.51 -54.83 30.59
CA ALA A 118 44.09 -55.80 29.58
C ALA A 118 43.08 -56.79 30.18
N VAL A 119 42.00 -57.07 29.44
CA VAL A 119 41.05 -58.13 29.77
C VAL A 119 41.72 -59.46 29.44
N ALA A 120 41.85 -60.33 30.44
CA ALA A 120 42.65 -61.55 30.33
C ALA A 120 42.10 -62.54 29.28
N GLU A 121 40.78 -62.69 29.19
CA GLU A 121 40.14 -63.63 28.27
C GLU A 121 38.73 -63.15 27.87
N LEU A 122 38.38 -63.26 26.58
CA LEU A 122 37.05 -62.99 26.03
C LEU A 122 36.55 -64.22 25.25
N LYS A 123 35.50 -64.85 25.76
CA LYS A 123 34.87 -66.05 25.16
C LYS A 123 34.04 -65.68 23.92
N PRO A 124 33.72 -66.66 23.03
CA PRO A 124 32.74 -66.47 21.97
C PRO A 124 31.43 -65.87 22.50
N GLU A 125 30.82 -64.98 21.72
CA GLU A 125 29.55 -64.29 22.04
C GLU A 125 29.59 -63.39 23.29
N CYS A 126 30.76 -63.11 23.84
CA CYS A 126 30.92 -62.14 24.94
C CYS A 126 31.38 -60.77 24.41
N CYS A 127 31.14 -59.72 25.18
CA CYS A 127 31.55 -58.35 24.86
C CYS A 127 32.31 -57.66 26.00
N ILE A 128 33.11 -56.66 25.64
CA ILE A 128 33.74 -55.70 26.56
C ILE A 128 33.14 -54.34 26.23
N ASP A 129 32.54 -53.70 27.24
CA ASP A 129 31.81 -52.45 27.08
C ASP A 129 32.46 -51.34 27.91
N ASP A 130 32.59 -50.15 27.32
CA ASP A 130 33.13 -48.95 27.96
C ASP A 130 32.34 -47.70 27.54
N VAL A 131 32.28 -46.69 28.41
CA VAL A 131 31.61 -45.41 28.14
C VAL A 131 32.60 -44.27 28.35
N ILE A 132 32.83 -43.50 27.30
CA ILE A 132 33.68 -42.31 27.35
C ILE A 132 32.82 -41.04 27.41
N HIS A 133 33.25 -40.09 28.22
CA HIS A 133 32.65 -38.74 28.32
C HIS A 133 33.75 -37.69 28.14
N HIS A 134 33.50 -36.68 27.30
CA HIS A 134 34.44 -35.59 27.11
C HIS A 134 33.73 -34.27 26.79
N GLU A 135 34.06 -33.23 27.56
CA GLU A 135 33.61 -31.85 27.32
C GLU A 135 34.45 -31.21 26.21
N VAL A 136 33.79 -30.81 25.13
CA VAL A 136 34.47 -30.28 23.94
C VAL A 136 34.87 -28.82 24.14
N LYS A 137 36.17 -28.52 24.05
CA LYS A 137 36.73 -27.19 24.33
C LYS A 137 37.33 -26.47 23.12
N GLU A 138 37.39 -27.13 21.96
CA GLU A 138 38.00 -26.59 20.74
C GLU A 138 37.06 -26.74 19.54
N ILE A 139 37.03 -25.74 18.65
CA ILE A 139 36.23 -25.78 17.41
C ILE A 139 36.98 -26.49 16.28
N GLY A 140 36.24 -26.99 15.30
CA GLY A 140 36.80 -27.61 14.09
C GLY A 140 36.78 -29.13 14.13
N THR A 141 37.64 -29.75 13.33
CA THR A 141 37.59 -31.20 13.06
C THR A 141 38.21 -32.01 14.20
N HIS A 142 37.44 -32.94 14.74
CA HIS A 142 37.86 -33.88 15.78
C HIS A 142 37.80 -35.31 15.25
N ILE A 143 38.73 -36.17 15.67
CA ILE A 143 38.81 -37.57 15.26
C ILE A 143 38.96 -38.45 16.51
N LEU A 144 37.93 -39.24 16.82
CA LEU A 144 38.00 -40.28 17.84
C LEU A 144 38.63 -41.55 17.23
N VAL A 145 39.74 -41.99 17.81
CA VAL A 145 40.51 -43.16 17.40
C VAL A 145 40.32 -44.25 18.43
N CYS A 146 39.56 -45.28 18.07
CA CYS A 146 39.36 -46.45 18.92
C CYS A 146 40.20 -47.62 18.39
N ALA A 147 41.13 -48.11 19.19
CA ALA A 147 42.07 -49.15 18.83
C ALA A 147 41.93 -50.36 19.76
N VAL A 148 42.01 -51.57 19.20
CA VAL A 148 41.91 -52.83 19.92
C VAL A 148 43.12 -53.68 19.57
N SER A 149 43.83 -54.16 20.58
CA SER A 149 44.86 -55.20 20.44
C SER A 149 44.49 -56.44 21.23
N TYR A 150 44.77 -57.61 20.69
CA TYR A 150 44.48 -58.89 21.33
C TYR A 150 45.42 -60.01 20.86
N THR A 151 45.48 -61.10 21.61
CA THR A 151 46.23 -62.32 21.29
C THR A 151 45.25 -63.45 20.93
N THR A 152 45.45 -64.11 19.79
CA THR A 152 44.65 -65.27 19.38
C THR A 152 45.00 -66.49 20.23
N GLN A 153 44.15 -67.54 20.18
CA GLN A 153 44.42 -68.81 20.86
C GLN A 153 45.73 -69.50 20.43
N TYR A 154 46.27 -69.13 19.26
CA TYR A 154 47.54 -69.64 18.72
C TYR A 154 48.76 -68.77 19.08
N GLY A 155 48.57 -67.72 19.90
CA GLY A 155 49.64 -66.83 20.35
C GLY A 155 49.97 -65.67 19.41
N GLU A 156 49.20 -65.46 18.33
CA GLU A 156 49.40 -64.35 17.40
C GLU A 156 48.80 -63.05 17.97
N LYS A 157 49.58 -61.97 17.98
CA LYS A 157 49.09 -60.65 18.38
C LYS A 157 48.51 -59.90 17.19
N LEU A 158 47.23 -59.55 17.27
CA LEU A 158 46.51 -58.80 16.26
C LEU A 158 46.10 -57.43 16.80
N TYR A 159 46.03 -56.45 15.89
CA TYR A 159 45.71 -55.06 16.21
C TYR A 159 44.89 -54.44 15.09
N PHE A 160 43.83 -53.71 15.46
CA PHE A 160 43.09 -52.88 14.52
C PHE A 160 42.58 -51.60 15.18
N ARG A 161 42.26 -50.60 14.35
CA ARG A 161 41.72 -49.31 14.81
C ARG A 161 40.63 -48.80 13.87
N LYS A 162 39.67 -48.08 14.42
CA LYS A 162 38.65 -47.33 13.66
C LYS A 162 38.74 -45.84 13.98
N PHE A 163 38.44 -45.02 12.99
CA PHE A 163 38.45 -43.55 13.07
C PHE A 163 37.03 -43.02 12.93
N PHE A 164 36.60 -42.18 13.86
CA PHE A 164 35.31 -41.51 13.84
C PHE A 164 35.53 -40.00 13.79
N LYS A 165 35.37 -39.42 12.61
CA LYS A 165 35.56 -37.98 12.36
C LYS A 165 34.25 -37.23 12.56
N PHE A 166 34.28 -36.15 13.32
CA PHE A 166 33.13 -35.25 13.53
C PHE A 166 33.54 -33.78 13.57
N GLN A 167 32.57 -32.88 13.34
CA GLN A 167 32.78 -31.44 13.37
C GLN A 167 32.27 -30.83 14.67
N VAL A 168 33.08 -29.94 15.24
CA VAL A 168 32.69 -29.10 16.37
C VAL A 168 32.39 -27.68 15.88
N LEU A 169 31.14 -27.26 16.06
CA LEU A 169 30.64 -25.95 15.62
C LEU A 169 30.44 -25.00 16.81
N LYS A 170 30.48 -23.69 16.54
CA LYS A 170 30.12 -22.66 17.53
C LYS A 170 28.59 -22.65 17.69
N PRO A 171 28.03 -22.85 18.92
CA PRO A 171 26.58 -22.84 19.12
C PRO A 171 26.01 -21.44 19.32
N LEU A 172 26.76 -20.58 20.01
CA LEU A 172 26.31 -19.27 20.47
C LEU A 172 27.32 -18.21 20.04
N ASP A 173 26.84 -17.08 19.52
CA ASP A 173 27.64 -15.86 19.39
C ASP A 173 27.47 -14.99 20.63
N VAL A 174 28.57 -14.57 21.25
CA VAL A 174 28.57 -13.80 22.50
C VAL A 174 29.29 -12.48 22.28
N LYS A 175 28.56 -11.37 22.42
CA LYS A 175 29.10 -10.01 22.34
C LYS A 175 28.90 -9.30 23.66
N THR A 176 29.89 -8.54 24.11
CA THR A 176 29.81 -7.80 25.38
C THR A 176 30.00 -6.30 25.14
N LYS A 177 29.26 -5.48 25.89
CA LYS A 177 29.37 -4.02 25.91
C LYS A 177 29.44 -3.53 27.36
N PHE A 178 30.28 -2.53 27.62
CA PHE A 178 30.43 -1.92 28.93
C PHE A 178 29.88 -0.50 28.92
N TYR A 179 29.14 -0.13 29.96
CA TYR A 179 28.67 1.22 30.21
C TYR A 179 29.19 1.66 31.57
N ASN A 180 29.94 2.76 31.60
CA ASN A 180 30.46 3.33 32.83
C ASN A 180 29.45 4.35 33.37
N ALA A 181 28.96 4.17 34.60
CA ALA A 181 28.14 5.17 35.27
C ALA A 181 29.01 6.18 36.01
N GLU A 182 28.48 7.38 36.24
CA GLU A 182 29.18 8.44 36.98
C GLU A 182 29.37 8.10 38.47
N THR A 183 28.68 7.08 38.99
CA THR A 183 28.68 6.61 40.39
C THR A 183 29.71 5.50 40.68
N ASP A 184 30.76 5.35 39.85
CA ASP A 184 31.74 4.26 39.87
C ASP A 184 31.17 2.84 39.62
N GLU A 185 29.88 2.75 39.25
CA GLU A 185 29.24 1.50 38.83
C GLU A 185 29.56 1.18 37.37
N VAL A 186 29.70 -0.10 37.05
CA VAL A 186 29.92 -0.58 35.67
C VAL A 186 28.77 -1.48 35.27
N PHE A 187 28.08 -1.14 34.19
CA PHE A 187 27.07 -2.02 33.61
C PHE A 187 27.68 -2.85 32.48
N LEU A 188 27.44 -4.17 32.52
CA LEU A 188 27.81 -5.11 31.47
C LEU A 188 26.55 -5.61 30.77
N GLU A 189 26.48 -5.43 29.46
CA GLU A 189 25.52 -6.08 28.59
C GLU A 189 26.20 -7.24 27.86
N ALA A 190 25.65 -8.45 28.02
CA ALA A 190 26.05 -9.65 27.28
C ALA A 190 24.94 -10.05 26.30
N GLN A 191 25.21 -9.89 25.00
CA GLN A 191 24.33 -10.34 23.93
C GLN A 191 24.70 -11.77 23.55
N ILE A 192 23.75 -12.69 23.68
CA ILE A 192 23.90 -14.10 23.32
C ILE A 192 22.95 -14.41 22.16
N GLN A 193 23.49 -14.79 21.02
CA GLN A 193 22.74 -15.18 19.83
C GLN A 193 22.85 -16.70 19.60
N ASN A 194 21.72 -17.37 19.38
CA ASN A 194 21.72 -18.76 18.92
C ASN A 194 21.99 -18.78 17.42
N ILE A 195 23.14 -19.30 17.01
CA ILE A 195 23.54 -19.42 15.59
C ILE A 195 23.31 -20.84 15.05
N THR A 196 22.62 -21.69 15.81
CA THR A 196 22.25 -23.05 15.40
C THR A 196 20.90 -23.07 14.72
N THR A 197 20.60 -24.16 14.01
CA THR A 197 19.32 -24.38 13.31
C THR A 197 18.19 -24.85 14.22
N SER A 198 18.45 -25.06 15.52
CA SER A 198 17.50 -25.61 16.48
C SER A 198 17.39 -24.72 17.72
N ALA A 199 16.24 -24.75 18.39
CA ALA A 199 16.06 -24.00 19.64
C ALA A 199 16.98 -24.53 20.76
N MET A 200 17.44 -23.64 21.62
CA MET A 200 18.27 -23.96 22.79
C MET A 200 17.64 -23.46 24.07
N PHE A 201 17.67 -24.25 25.13
CA PHE A 201 17.27 -23.85 26.47
C PHE A 201 18.46 -23.29 27.24
N MET A 202 18.40 -22.04 27.68
CA MET A 202 19.43 -21.42 28.50
C MET A 202 19.21 -21.79 29.97
N GLU A 203 19.99 -22.75 30.46
CA GLU A 203 19.90 -23.22 31.85
C GLU A 203 20.50 -22.20 32.83
N LYS A 204 21.60 -21.53 32.44
CA LYS A 204 22.28 -20.54 33.27
C LYS A 204 23.02 -19.54 32.41
N VAL A 205 22.93 -18.25 32.73
CA VAL A 205 23.77 -17.20 32.15
C VAL A 205 24.13 -16.23 33.27
N SER A 206 25.31 -16.40 33.86
CA SER A 206 25.73 -15.64 35.05
C SER A 206 27.11 -15.02 34.86
N LEU A 207 27.33 -13.84 35.44
CA LEU A 207 28.64 -13.20 35.47
C LEU A 207 29.37 -13.53 36.77
N GLU A 208 30.51 -14.21 36.67
CA GLU A 208 31.43 -14.40 37.80
C GLU A 208 32.28 -13.12 37.97
N PRO A 209 32.08 -12.34 39.06
CA PRO A 209 32.84 -11.11 39.28
C PRO A 209 34.33 -11.37 39.52
N SER A 210 35.16 -10.40 39.14
CA SER A 210 36.52 -10.29 39.66
C SER A 210 36.50 -9.97 41.16
N MET A 211 37.63 -10.17 41.84
CA MET A 211 37.71 -9.99 43.29
C MET A 211 37.32 -8.59 43.79
N MET A 212 37.32 -7.58 42.90
CA MET A 212 37.14 -6.17 43.24
C MET A 212 35.70 -5.65 43.07
N TYR A 213 34.79 -6.43 42.48
CA TYR A 213 33.40 -6.04 42.26
C TYR A 213 32.40 -6.98 42.94
N ASN A 214 31.26 -6.43 43.35
CA ASN A 214 30.03 -7.17 43.58
C ASN A 214 29.17 -7.07 42.32
N VAL A 215 28.49 -8.16 41.93
CA VAL A 215 27.62 -8.21 40.76
C VAL A 215 26.17 -8.33 41.21
N THR A 216 25.30 -7.56 40.56
CA THR A 216 23.85 -7.68 40.65
C THR A 216 23.32 -7.98 39.25
N GLU A 217 22.61 -9.09 39.09
CA GLU A 217 21.94 -9.42 37.83
C GLU A 217 20.68 -8.58 37.70
N LEU A 218 20.49 -7.92 36.55
CA LEU A 218 19.34 -7.04 36.29
C LEU A 218 18.31 -7.70 35.37
N ASN A 219 18.23 -9.02 35.41
CA ASN A 219 17.41 -9.85 34.52
C ASN A 219 16.14 -10.39 35.21
N THR A 220 15.71 -9.76 36.30
CA THR A 220 14.53 -10.17 37.08
C THR A 220 13.59 -8.99 37.34
N VAL A 221 12.30 -9.29 37.47
CA VAL A 221 11.22 -8.35 37.73
C VAL A 221 10.68 -8.62 39.14
N ALA A 222 10.67 -7.60 40.00
CA ALA A 222 10.06 -7.70 41.31
C ALA A 222 8.54 -7.70 41.19
N SER A 223 7.93 -8.89 41.27
CA SER A 223 6.48 -9.08 41.35
C SER A 223 6.15 -10.11 42.44
N GLY A 224 6.30 -9.72 43.71
CA GLY A 224 6.02 -10.57 44.88
C GLY A 224 7.26 -11.18 45.54
N GLU A 225 7.05 -12.13 46.46
CA GLU A 225 8.11 -12.77 47.29
C GLU A 225 9.11 -13.62 46.48
N ASP A 226 8.76 -14.02 45.25
CA ASP A 226 9.67 -14.66 44.28
C ASP A 226 9.79 -13.80 43.00
N GLY A 227 10.99 -13.34 42.68
CA GLY A 227 11.24 -12.53 41.47
C GLY A 227 11.16 -13.35 40.18
N GLU A 228 10.36 -12.92 39.20
CA GLU A 228 10.25 -13.59 37.89
C GLU A 228 11.32 -13.09 36.90
N SER A 229 11.89 -13.99 36.10
CA SER A 229 12.86 -13.65 35.04
C SER A 229 12.25 -12.73 33.98
N THR A 230 13.02 -11.74 33.50
CA THR A 230 12.63 -10.84 32.40
C THR A 230 12.39 -11.58 31.08
N PHE A 231 12.83 -12.83 30.97
CA PHE A 231 12.71 -13.67 29.78
C PHE A 231 11.57 -14.71 29.88
N GLY A 232 10.70 -14.61 30.89
CA GLY A 232 9.59 -15.53 31.15
C GLY A 232 10.00 -16.80 31.91
N LYS A 233 9.03 -17.70 32.15
CA LYS A 233 9.24 -18.95 32.91
C LYS A 233 10.10 -19.99 32.19
N MET A 234 10.23 -19.91 30.87
CA MET A 234 11.01 -20.85 30.05
C MET A 234 12.09 -20.12 29.25
N SER A 235 13.35 -20.47 29.45
CA SER A 235 14.51 -19.79 28.87
C SER A 235 14.91 -20.28 27.46
N TYR A 236 13.98 -20.41 26.50
CA TYR A 236 14.29 -20.89 25.14
C TYR A 236 14.74 -19.81 24.15
N LEU A 237 15.90 -19.97 23.52
CA LEU A 237 16.44 -19.13 22.46
C LEU A 237 16.23 -19.80 21.09
N GLN A 238 15.39 -19.23 20.22
CA GLN A 238 15.12 -19.80 18.88
C GLN A 238 16.33 -19.61 17.94
N PRO A 239 16.40 -20.34 16.82
CA PRO A 239 17.41 -20.10 15.78
C PRO A 239 17.46 -18.62 15.38
N MET A 240 18.67 -18.05 15.35
CA MET A 240 18.98 -16.65 15.04
C MET A 240 18.49 -15.60 16.05
N ASP A 241 17.73 -15.99 17.09
CA ASP A 241 17.34 -15.08 18.17
C ASP A 241 18.56 -14.61 18.96
N THR A 242 18.49 -13.35 19.39
CA THR A 242 19.48 -12.74 20.29
C THR A 242 18.80 -12.34 21.59
N ARG A 243 19.42 -12.69 22.73
CA ARG A 243 19.00 -12.25 24.07
C ARG A 243 20.08 -11.40 24.71
N GLN A 244 19.64 -10.37 25.44
CA GLN A 244 20.52 -9.43 26.13
C GLN A 244 20.42 -9.68 27.64
N TYR A 245 21.54 -10.02 28.27
CA TYR A 245 21.66 -10.17 29.73
C TYR A 245 22.39 -8.96 30.29
N LEU A 246 21.84 -8.35 31.34
CA LEU A 246 22.37 -7.15 31.95
C LEU A 246 22.87 -7.41 33.38
N TYR A 247 24.03 -6.86 33.70
CA TYR A 247 24.68 -6.96 35.01
C TYR A 247 25.15 -5.58 35.48
N CYS A 248 24.90 -5.25 36.74
CA CYS A 248 25.47 -4.07 37.39
C CYS A 248 26.62 -4.51 38.31
N LEU A 249 27.78 -3.90 38.17
CA LEU A 249 28.95 -4.14 38.99
C LEU A 249 29.24 -2.94 39.88
N LYS A 250 29.27 -3.17 41.20
CA LYS A 250 29.64 -2.15 42.19
C LYS A 250 31.01 -2.49 42.79
N PRO A 251 31.95 -1.55 42.87
CA PRO A 251 33.21 -1.78 43.56
C PRO A 251 32.95 -2.20 45.02
N LYS A 252 33.69 -3.19 45.52
CA LYS A 252 33.60 -3.56 46.94
C LYS A 252 34.08 -2.39 47.82
N PRO A 253 33.45 -2.14 48.98
CA PRO A 253 33.77 -0.98 49.84
C PRO A 253 35.27 -0.87 50.21
N GLU A 254 35.92 -2.02 50.42
CA GLU A 254 37.36 -2.13 50.73
C GLU A 254 38.29 -1.54 49.65
N TYR A 255 37.80 -1.43 48.42
CA TYR A 255 38.53 -0.89 47.27
C TYR A 255 37.98 0.47 46.81
N ALA A 256 36.82 0.89 47.33
CA ALA A 256 36.15 2.14 47.00
C ALA A 256 36.84 3.38 47.64
N GLU A 257 37.48 3.24 48.80
CA GLU A 257 38.11 4.37 49.52
C GLU A 257 39.46 4.83 48.94
N LYS A 258 40.05 4.07 48.00
CA LYS A 258 41.30 4.44 47.31
C LYS A 258 41.01 4.95 45.90
N ALA A 259 40.56 6.20 45.78
CA ALA A 259 40.18 6.86 44.51
C ALA A 259 41.26 6.80 43.38
N GLY A 260 42.54 6.60 43.72
CA GLY A 260 43.62 6.41 42.74
C GLY A 260 43.69 5.01 42.14
N VAL A 261 43.13 3.98 42.79
CA VAL A 261 43.19 2.57 42.36
C VAL A 261 42.05 2.24 41.39
N ILE A 262 40.85 2.81 41.59
CA ILE A 262 39.64 2.59 40.77
C ILE A 262 39.86 2.98 39.29
N LYS A 263 40.66 4.03 39.04
CA LYS A 263 41.03 4.50 37.68
C LYS A 263 41.82 3.47 36.86
N GLY A 264 42.49 2.51 37.51
CA GLY A 264 43.26 1.44 36.86
C GLY A 264 42.56 0.08 36.81
N VAL A 265 41.35 -0.05 37.37
CA VAL A 265 40.63 -1.33 37.41
C VAL A 265 39.87 -1.55 36.12
N THR A 266 40.53 -2.24 35.18
CA THR A 266 39.93 -2.65 33.91
C THR A 266 39.30 -4.03 33.96
N VAL A 267 39.72 -4.90 34.88
CA VAL A 267 39.30 -6.31 34.96
C VAL A 267 37.93 -6.46 35.64
N ILE A 268 36.93 -6.96 34.92
CA ILE A 268 35.53 -7.05 35.37
C ILE A 268 35.16 -8.45 35.89
N GLY A 269 35.34 -9.50 35.09
CA GLY A 269 34.88 -10.86 35.43
C GLY A 269 34.89 -11.83 34.24
N LYS A 270 34.20 -12.97 34.36
CA LYS A 270 33.98 -13.96 33.28
C LYS A 270 32.51 -14.34 33.20
N LEU A 271 31.98 -14.49 31.98
CA LEU A 271 30.60 -14.92 31.76
C LEU A 271 30.55 -16.45 31.69
N ASP A 272 29.68 -17.07 32.48
CA ASP A 272 29.43 -18.52 32.56
C ASP A 272 28.04 -18.82 31.98
N ILE A 273 28.02 -19.55 30.86
CA ILE A 273 26.82 -19.86 30.08
C ILE A 273 26.62 -21.37 30.08
N VAL A 274 25.46 -21.84 30.51
CA VAL A 274 25.04 -23.23 30.44
C VAL A 274 23.75 -23.32 29.63
N TRP A 275 23.73 -24.21 28.64
CA TRP A 275 22.62 -24.37 27.72
C TRP A 275 22.30 -25.85 27.50
N LYS A 276 21.09 -26.14 27.03
CA LYS A 276 20.63 -27.47 26.60
C LYS A 276 20.04 -27.41 25.20
N THR A 277 20.29 -28.40 24.37
CA THR A 277 19.60 -28.55 23.07
C THR A 277 18.12 -28.91 23.29
N ASN A 278 17.33 -28.88 22.22
CA ASN A 278 15.96 -29.40 22.21
C ASN A 278 15.84 -30.90 22.55
N LEU A 279 16.92 -31.68 22.43
CA LEU A 279 16.99 -33.09 22.81
C LEU A 279 17.64 -33.32 24.19
N GLY A 280 17.97 -32.25 24.92
CA GLY A 280 18.44 -32.31 26.30
C GLY A 280 19.96 -32.39 26.49
N GLU A 281 20.77 -32.33 25.44
CA GLU A 281 22.23 -32.30 25.58
C GLU A 281 22.69 -31.00 26.20
N ARG A 282 23.45 -31.10 27.30
CA ARG A 282 23.95 -29.96 28.05
C ARG A 282 25.31 -29.50 27.52
N GLY A 283 25.47 -28.19 27.32
CA GLY A 283 26.74 -27.57 27.04
C GLY A 283 27.06 -26.41 27.99
N ARG A 284 28.36 -26.17 28.22
CA ARG A 284 28.87 -25.08 29.05
C ARG A 284 29.93 -24.28 28.31
N LEU A 285 29.83 -22.96 28.35
CA LEU A 285 30.74 -22.01 27.74
C LEU A 285 31.14 -20.95 28.77
N GLN A 286 32.44 -20.72 28.94
CA GLN A 286 32.95 -19.65 29.79
C GLN A 286 33.82 -18.70 28.96
N THR A 287 33.60 -17.39 29.10
CA THR A 287 34.40 -16.40 28.39
C THR A 287 35.79 -16.22 29.02
N SER A 288 36.72 -15.64 28.25
CA SER A 288 37.95 -15.07 28.81
C SER A 288 37.64 -13.89 29.74
N GLN A 289 38.67 -13.40 30.44
CA GLN A 289 38.56 -12.27 31.35
C GLN A 289 38.12 -11.00 30.62
N LEU A 290 37.01 -10.42 31.04
CA LEU A 290 36.41 -9.20 30.48
C LEU A 290 37.13 -7.94 31.00
N GLN A 291 37.49 -7.01 30.10
CA GLN A 291 38.20 -5.75 30.42
C GLN A 291 37.51 -4.49 29.87
N ARG A 292 37.45 -3.39 30.65
CA ARG A 292 36.89 -2.07 30.27
C ARG A 292 37.95 -1.00 29.96
N MET A 293 37.56 0.07 29.25
CA MET A 293 38.36 1.31 29.04
C MET A 293 37.95 2.43 30.00
N ALA A 294 38.88 3.31 30.41
CA ALA A 294 38.63 4.40 31.35
C ALA A 294 38.07 5.68 30.67
N PRO A 295 37.10 6.41 31.26
CA PRO A 295 36.48 7.60 30.64
C PRO A 295 37.31 8.90 30.79
N GLY A 296 37.26 9.78 29.79
CA GLY A 296 37.84 11.14 29.81
C GLY A 296 36.79 12.20 29.43
N TYR A 297 36.80 13.36 30.09
CA TYR A 297 35.79 14.43 29.88
C TYR A 297 36.41 15.69 29.24
N GLY A 298 35.71 16.32 28.27
CA GLY A 298 36.14 17.53 27.53
C GLY A 298 35.55 18.86 28.05
N ASP A 299 35.47 19.90 27.19
CA ASP A 299 35.11 21.30 27.55
C ASP A 299 33.66 21.51 28.04
N ILE A 300 32.71 20.66 27.61
CA ILE A 300 31.29 20.71 28.01
C ILE A 300 30.91 19.35 28.56
N ARG A 301 30.25 19.34 29.73
CA ARG A 301 29.69 18.14 30.34
C ARG A 301 28.19 18.16 30.23
N LEU A 302 27.62 17.15 29.59
CA LEU A 302 26.18 16.92 29.53
C LEU A 302 25.86 15.71 30.40
N SER A 303 24.95 15.88 31.36
CA SER A 303 24.50 14.85 32.31
C SER A 303 22.98 14.85 32.38
N LEU A 304 22.34 13.74 32.72
CA LEU A 304 20.88 13.66 32.88
C LEU A 304 20.49 13.80 34.36
N GLU A 305 19.56 14.71 34.63
CA GLU A 305 18.96 14.87 35.97
C GLU A 305 17.71 14.01 36.14
N MET A 306 16.95 13.79 35.07
CA MET A 306 15.74 12.97 35.08
C MET A 306 15.62 12.18 33.77
N ILE A 307 15.40 10.88 33.90
CA ILE A 307 15.00 10.00 32.80
C ILE A 307 14.04 8.95 33.39
N PRO A 308 12.89 8.68 32.74
CA PRO A 308 12.04 7.58 33.15
C PRO A 308 12.77 6.25 32.97
N ASP A 309 12.58 5.35 33.93
CA ASP A 309 13.14 4.00 33.92
C ASP A 309 12.53 3.13 32.81
N THR A 310 11.27 3.43 32.44
CA THR A 310 10.49 2.76 31.41
C THR A 310 9.62 3.72 30.61
N VAL A 311 9.49 3.46 29.30
CA VAL A 311 8.73 4.30 28.36
C VAL A 311 7.89 3.43 27.43
N ASN A 312 6.69 3.90 27.08
CA ASN A 312 5.84 3.21 26.11
C ASN A 312 6.32 3.53 24.68
N LEU A 313 6.27 2.52 23.79
CA LEU A 313 6.60 2.74 22.37
C LEU A 313 5.60 3.73 21.77
N GLU A 314 6.12 4.63 20.95
CA GLU A 314 5.37 5.67 20.23
C GLU A 314 4.61 6.66 21.13
N GLU A 315 4.83 6.65 22.45
CA GLU A 315 4.33 7.67 23.38
C GLU A 315 5.45 8.66 23.75
N PRO A 316 5.18 9.98 23.74
CA PRO A 316 6.15 10.97 24.20
C PRO A 316 6.43 10.86 25.70
N PHE A 317 7.69 11.04 26.09
CA PHE A 317 8.13 11.11 27.48
C PHE A 317 9.17 12.21 27.67
N ASP A 318 9.25 12.71 28.91
CA ASP A 318 10.10 13.84 29.28
C ASP A 318 11.45 13.36 29.83
N ILE A 319 12.52 14.08 29.48
CA ILE A 319 13.83 13.98 30.11
C ILE A 319 14.33 15.36 30.52
N ILE A 320 15.21 15.43 31.52
CA ILE A 320 15.87 16.67 31.93
C ILE A 320 17.38 16.53 31.75
N CYS A 321 17.93 17.26 30.79
CA CYS A 321 19.37 17.33 30.51
C CYS A 321 20.01 18.52 31.24
N LYS A 322 21.06 18.27 32.00
CA LYS A 322 21.92 19.29 32.61
C LYS A 322 23.19 19.48 31.80
N ILE A 323 23.41 20.69 31.32
CA ILE A 323 24.59 21.11 30.56
C ILE A 323 25.46 21.95 31.49
N THR A 324 26.70 21.53 31.71
CA THR A 324 27.68 22.23 32.56
C THR A 324 28.85 22.70 31.72
N ASN A 325 29.22 23.97 31.87
CA ASN A 325 30.41 24.54 31.25
C ASN A 325 31.65 24.18 32.08
N CYS A 326 32.48 23.26 31.57
CA CYS A 326 33.73 22.83 32.20
C CYS A 326 34.95 23.59 31.68
N SER A 327 34.75 24.57 30.80
CA SER A 327 35.82 25.41 30.26
C SER A 327 36.09 26.63 31.14
N GLU A 328 37.22 27.28 30.91
CA GLU A 328 37.61 28.52 31.62
C GLU A 328 36.93 29.78 31.06
N ARG A 329 36.05 29.67 30.04
CA ARG A 329 35.39 30.82 29.38
C ARG A 329 33.86 30.72 29.41
N THR A 330 33.17 31.84 29.28
CA THR A 330 31.71 31.85 29.05
C THR A 330 31.39 31.30 27.65
N MET A 331 30.43 30.38 27.55
CA MET A 331 29.97 29.78 26.30
C MET A 331 28.57 30.28 25.91
N ASP A 332 28.29 30.42 24.62
CA ASP A 332 26.95 30.77 24.10
C ASP A 332 26.49 29.66 23.15
N LEU A 333 25.51 28.87 23.60
CA LEU A 333 25.21 27.56 23.02
C LEU A 333 23.90 27.56 22.21
N VAL A 334 23.93 26.86 21.08
CA VAL A 334 22.73 26.51 20.28
C VAL A 334 22.53 25.00 20.34
N LEU A 335 21.29 24.58 20.62
CA LEU A 335 20.87 23.19 20.61
C LEU A 335 20.25 22.80 19.27
N GLU A 336 20.81 21.76 18.66
CA GLU A 336 20.20 21.03 17.56
C GLU A 336 19.83 19.62 18.02
N MET A 337 18.61 19.19 17.67
CA MET A 337 18.09 17.85 17.91
C MET A 337 17.96 17.12 16.58
N CYS A 338 18.58 15.95 16.48
CA CYS A 338 18.59 15.10 15.30
C CYS A 338 17.94 13.76 15.65
N ASN A 339 16.91 13.37 14.88
CA ASN A 339 16.26 12.08 15.06
C ASN A 339 17.21 10.93 14.69
N THR A 340 17.13 9.83 15.43
CA THR A 340 17.82 8.58 15.10
C THR A 340 16.84 7.56 14.54
N ARG A 341 17.30 6.33 14.28
CA ARG A 341 16.43 5.24 13.83
C ARG A 341 15.45 4.75 14.91
N SER A 342 15.71 5.06 16.18
CA SER A 342 14.92 4.54 17.31
C SER A 342 14.39 5.58 18.28
N ILE A 343 14.93 6.80 18.26
CA ILE A 343 14.53 7.92 19.11
C ILE A 343 14.18 9.12 18.24
N HIS A 344 13.01 9.70 18.49
CA HIS A 344 12.49 10.87 17.79
C HIS A 344 12.27 12.01 18.78
N TRP A 345 12.87 13.16 18.52
CA TRP A 345 12.74 14.35 19.36
C TRP A 345 11.44 15.10 19.05
N CYS A 346 10.68 15.44 20.08
CA CYS A 346 9.45 16.19 20.00
C CYS A 346 9.74 17.64 20.40
N GLY A 347 10.03 18.52 19.43
CA GLY A 347 10.30 19.93 19.70
C GLY A 347 10.99 20.67 18.56
N VAL A 348 11.30 21.95 18.80
CA VAL A 348 11.96 22.83 17.82
C VAL A 348 13.49 22.69 17.92
N SER A 349 14.11 22.20 16.85
CA SER A 349 15.58 22.14 16.70
C SER A 349 16.15 23.52 16.33
N GLY A 350 17.39 23.82 16.72
CA GLY A 350 18.04 25.13 16.47
C GLY A 350 17.79 26.19 17.55
N ARG A 351 17.46 25.77 18.78
CA ARG A 351 17.11 26.68 19.89
C ARG A 351 18.37 27.29 20.53
N GLN A 352 18.42 28.60 20.69
CA GLN A 352 19.49 29.28 21.45
C GLN A 352 19.27 29.12 22.96
N LEU A 353 20.29 28.62 23.67
CA LEU A 353 20.23 28.31 25.11
C LEU A 353 20.73 29.45 26.01
N GLY A 354 21.33 30.48 25.42
CA GLY A 354 21.88 31.64 26.13
C GLY A 354 23.33 31.45 26.62
N LYS A 355 23.85 32.46 27.32
CA LYS A 355 25.25 32.51 27.80
C LYS A 355 25.43 31.74 29.12
N LEU A 356 26.37 30.82 29.15
CA LEU A 356 26.72 29.97 30.29
C LEU A 356 28.15 30.25 30.78
N SER A 357 28.28 30.85 31.96
CA SER A 357 29.58 31.20 32.57
C SER A 357 30.42 29.96 32.97
N PRO A 358 31.75 30.08 33.14
CA PRO A 358 32.61 28.99 33.62
C PRO A 358 32.06 28.35 34.91
N GLY A 359 31.94 27.02 34.93
CA GLY A 359 31.42 26.27 36.07
C GLY A 359 29.90 26.36 36.30
N ALA A 360 29.17 27.18 35.52
CA ALA A 360 27.71 27.27 35.60
C ALA A 360 27.03 26.11 34.84
N PHE A 361 25.77 25.82 35.20
CA PHE A 361 24.98 24.78 34.57
C PHE A 361 23.57 25.26 34.17
N LEU A 362 22.99 24.60 33.17
CA LEU A 362 21.63 24.82 32.67
C LEU A 362 20.90 23.48 32.61
N SER A 363 19.71 23.40 33.22
CA SER A 363 18.81 22.25 33.09
C SER A 363 17.76 22.51 32.00
N LEU A 364 17.64 21.57 31.07
CA LEU A 364 16.82 21.68 29.87
C LEU A 364 15.85 20.49 29.79
N PRO A 365 14.54 20.73 29.93
CA PRO A 365 13.55 19.70 29.68
C PRO A 365 13.41 19.46 28.17
N LEU A 366 13.44 18.20 27.76
CA LEU A 366 13.28 17.74 26.39
C LEU A 366 12.25 16.62 26.33
N ILE A 367 11.52 16.55 25.23
CA ILE A 367 10.49 15.54 24.99
C ILE A 367 10.95 14.68 23.82
N LEU A 368 10.81 13.36 23.94
CA LEU A 368 11.14 12.41 22.89
C LEU A 368 10.21 11.19 22.95
N LEU A 369 10.15 10.43 21.86
CA LEU A 369 9.46 9.13 21.81
C LEU A 369 10.37 8.07 21.19
N SER A 370 10.09 6.81 21.52
CA SER A 370 10.84 5.66 21.00
C SER A 370 10.04 4.85 19.99
N SER A 371 10.66 4.43 18.89
CA SER A 371 10.04 3.66 17.80
C SER A 371 10.53 2.21 17.70
N VAL A 372 11.52 1.79 18.51
CA VAL A 372 12.11 0.45 18.46
C VAL A 372 12.17 -0.17 19.86
N GLN A 373 11.81 -1.45 19.98
CA GLN A 373 11.87 -2.18 21.25
C GLN A 373 13.32 -2.42 21.71
N GLY A 374 13.53 -2.44 23.02
CA GLY A 374 14.81 -2.78 23.64
C GLY A 374 15.38 -1.60 24.44
N LEU A 375 16.60 -1.76 24.92
CA LEU A 375 17.35 -0.71 25.61
C LEU A 375 17.75 0.35 24.58
N GLN A 376 17.11 1.52 24.61
CA GLN A 376 17.31 2.55 23.61
C GLN A 376 18.25 3.63 24.10
N SER A 377 19.27 3.91 23.29
CA SER A 377 20.21 4.99 23.53
C SER A 377 19.61 6.33 23.10
N ILE A 378 19.55 7.29 24.02
CA ILE A 378 19.16 8.67 23.73
C ILE A 378 20.35 9.36 23.07
N SER A 379 20.20 9.67 21.78
CA SER A 379 21.28 10.18 20.92
C SER A 379 20.78 11.29 20.01
N GLY A 380 21.69 11.99 19.33
CA GLY A 380 21.36 13.05 18.39
C GLY A 380 21.16 14.44 19.02
N LEU A 381 21.74 14.73 20.19
CA LEU A 381 21.85 16.10 20.68
C LEU A 381 23.17 16.73 20.24
N ARG A 382 23.10 17.92 19.65
CA ARG A 382 24.28 18.70 19.25
C ARG A 382 24.24 20.06 19.90
N LEU A 383 25.33 20.41 20.58
CA LEU A 383 25.52 21.72 21.20
C LEU A 383 26.61 22.46 20.43
N THR A 384 26.27 23.59 19.80
CA THR A 384 27.22 24.41 19.06
C THR A 384 27.56 25.66 19.85
N ASP A 385 28.85 25.85 20.18
CA ASP A 385 29.37 27.11 20.70
C ASP A 385 29.47 28.12 19.57
N THR A 386 28.63 29.16 19.62
CA THR A 386 28.54 30.20 18.59
C THR A 386 29.80 31.05 18.47
N PHE A 387 30.60 31.16 19.53
CA PHE A 387 31.84 31.94 19.51
C PHE A 387 32.97 31.20 18.81
N LEU A 388 33.18 29.92 19.15
CA LEU A 388 34.21 29.09 18.51
C LEU A 388 33.75 28.35 17.25
N LYS A 389 32.45 28.38 16.94
CA LYS A 389 31.82 27.55 15.91
C LYS A 389 32.15 26.06 16.07
N ARG A 390 32.33 25.60 17.30
CA ARG A 390 32.65 24.21 17.62
C ARG A 390 31.37 23.51 18.05
N THR A 391 31.07 22.40 17.38
CA THR A 391 29.94 21.54 17.70
C THR A 391 30.39 20.38 18.55
N TYR A 392 29.67 20.16 19.64
CA TYR A 392 29.81 19.05 20.57
C TYR A 392 28.64 18.11 20.33
N GLU A 393 28.94 16.92 19.81
CA GLU A 393 27.93 15.90 19.53
C GLU A 393 27.81 14.96 20.74
N TYR A 394 26.57 14.74 21.16
CA TYR A 394 26.24 13.85 22.27
C TYR A 394 25.33 12.75 21.75
N ASP A 395 25.95 11.61 21.54
CA ASP A 395 25.31 10.35 21.27
C ASP A 395 25.48 9.44 22.50
N ASP A 396 24.46 8.63 22.77
CA ASP A 396 24.43 7.66 23.88
C ASP A 396 24.42 8.29 25.28
N ILE A 397 23.59 9.32 25.46
CA ILE A 397 23.51 10.14 26.67
C ILE A 397 22.90 9.37 27.87
N ALA A 398 21.93 8.48 27.60
CA ALA A 398 21.43 7.47 28.53
C ALA A 398 20.64 6.40 27.79
N GLN A 399 20.25 5.37 28.55
CA GLN A 399 19.48 4.26 28.03
C GLN A 399 18.15 4.10 28.77
N ALA A 400 17.04 4.16 28.04
CA ALA A 400 15.72 3.83 28.56
C ALA A 400 15.41 2.35 28.29
N GLY A 401 15.05 1.60 29.34
CA GLY A 401 14.67 0.19 29.24
C GLY A 401 13.16 0.04 29.02
N ASN A 402 12.72 -0.97 28.28
CA ASN A 402 11.30 -1.16 27.98
C ASN A 402 10.71 -2.34 28.76
N LYS A 403 9.68 -2.10 29.59
CA LYS A 403 8.75 -3.11 30.10
C LYS A 403 7.33 -2.79 29.64
N ARG A 404 7.09 -2.92 28.34
CA ARG A 404 5.86 -3.50 27.78
C ARG A 404 5.99 -3.51 26.27
N ASN A 405 6.23 -4.70 25.72
CA ASN A 405 5.55 -5.08 24.51
C ASN A 405 5.13 -6.54 24.64
N ALA A 406 3.83 -6.75 24.75
CA ALA A 406 3.21 -8.06 24.77
C ALA A 406 3.20 -8.63 23.34
N LEU A 407 4.37 -8.98 22.81
CA LEU A 407 4.45 -10.03 21.79
C LEU A 407 4.63 -11.36 22.51
N ARG A 408 3.56 -11.69 23.23
CA ARG A 408 3.35 -13.00 23.81
C ARG A 408 2.97 -13.94 22.66
N TRP A 409 3.65 -15.08 22.54
CA TRP A 409 3.25 -16.16 21.62
C TRP A 409 2.03 -16.93 22.15
N ASP A 410 1.53 -16.51 23.32
CA ASP A 410 0.34 -16.96 24.02
C ASP A 410 -0.76 -15.88 24.04
N LEU A 411 -0.74 -14.91 23.11
CA LEU A 411 -1.90 -14.02 22.94
C LEU A 411 -3.12 -14.89 22.64
N THR A 412 -4.13 -14.78 23.49
CA THR A 412 -5.41 -15.41 23.21
C THR A 412 -6.03 -14.74 21.98
N PRO A 413 -6.95 -15.41 21.26
CA PRO A 413 -7.72 -14.78 20.19
C PRO A 413 -8.32 -13.41 20.58
N ASP A 414 -8.71 -13.25 21.84
CA ASP A 414 -9.26 -12.00 22.37
C ASP A 414 -8.20 -10.89 22.54
N ASP A 415 -6.98 -11.22 22.95
CA ASP A 415 -5.89 -10.25 23.05
C ASP A 415 -5.45 -9.75 21.67
N ILE A 416 -5.42 -10.67 20.70
CA ILE A 416 -5.17 -10.38 19.28
C ILE A 416 -6.27 -9.45 18.74
N SER A 417 -7.54 -9.76 19.01
CA SER A 417 -8.66 -8.91 18.61
C SER A 417 -8.50 -7.51 19.20
N THR A 418 -8.22 -7.41 20.50
CA THR A 418 -8.11 -6.13 21.21
C THR A 418 -6.96 -5.26 20.69
N MET A 419 -5.79 -5.85 20.44
CA MET A 419 -4.65 -5.12 19.88
C MET A 419 -4.93 -4.69 18.43
N THR A 420 -5.60 -5.55 17.66
CA THR A 420 -6.01 -5.24 16.29
C THR A 420 -6.99 -4.07 16.27
N ASP A 421 -8.02 -4.08 17.12
CA ASP A 421 -9.02 -3.02 17.21
C ASP A 421 -8.39 -1.67 17.57
N ARG A 422 -7.41 -1.66 18.50
CA ARG A 422 -6.66 -0.45 18.84
C ARG A 422 -5.83 0.08 17.66
N LEU A 423 -5.14 -0.79 16.94
CA LEU A 423 -4.36 -0.39 15.76
C LEU A 423 -5.28 0.14 14.66
N MET A 424 -6.39 -0.56 14.38
CA MET A 424 -7.39 -0.12 13.40
C MET A 424 -7.93 1.26 13.74
N ASN A 425 -8.23 1.55 15.01
CA ASN A 425 -8.69 2.87 15.43
C ASN A 425 -7.63 3.97 15.24
N ARG A 426 -6.35 3.69 15.48
CA ARG A 426 -5.25 4.64 15.24
C ARG A 426 -5.06 4.94 13.74
N VAL A 427 -4.99 3.89 12.92
CA VAL A 427 -4.86 4.03 11.45
C VAL A 427 -6.08 4.72 10.87
N LYS A 428 -7.28 4.38 11.34
CA LYS A 428 -8.52 5.08 10.98
C LYS A 428 -8.41 6.57 11.26
N THR A 429 -8.03 6.97 12.48
CA THR A 429 -7.94 8.39 12.85
C THR A 429 -6.98 9.12 11.92
N PHE A 430 -5.82 8.52 11.62
CA PHE A 430 -4.86 9.08 10.67
C PHE A 430 -5.45 9.27 9.27
N TYR A 431 -6.16 8.28 8.70
CA TYR A 431 -6.75 8.38 7.37
C TYR A 431 -7.98 9.28 7.30
N ASP A 432 -8.83 9.29 8.33
CA ASP A 432 -9.99 10.19 8.42
C ASP A 432 -9.49 11.65 8.50
N ASP A 433 -8.47 11.92 9.32
CA ASP A 433 -7.83 13.24 9.42
C ASP A 433 -7.14 13.65 8.10
N ILE A 434 -6.55 12.69 7.37
CA ILE A 434 -5.84 12.94 6.11
C ILE A 434 -6.74 13.03 4.88
N GLY A 435 -7.85 12.29 4.85
CA GLY A 435 -8.86 12.42 3.79
C GLY A 435 -9.35 13.86 3.68
N SER A 436 -9.46 14.56 4.82
CA SER A 436 -9.77 15.99 4.89
C SER A 436 -8.70 16.87 4.22
N LEU A 437 -7.42 16.48 4.25
CA LEU A 437 -6.33 17.24 3.65
C LEU A 437 -6.36 17.17 2.11
N LYS A 438 -6.82 16.07 1.50
CA LYS A 438 -6.82 15.92 0.03
C LYS A 438 -7.68 16.95 -0.68
N ILE A 439 -8.87 17.25 -0.15
CA ILE A 439 -9.75 18.25 -0.77
C ILE A 439 -9.17 19.66 -0.66
N GLU A 440 -8.37 19.96 0.37
CA GLU A 440 -7.80 21.30 0.57
C GLU A 440 -6.96 21.77 -0.62
N ASN A 441 -6.23 20.87 -1.31
CA ASN A 441 -5.50 21.19 -2.54
C ASN A 441 -6.40 21.81 -3.62
N TYR A 442 -7.64 21.32 -3.70
CA TYR A 442 -8.58 21.66 -4.75
C TYR A 442 -9.47 22.85 -4.40
N VAL A 443 -9.65 23.18 -3.11
CA VAL A 443 -10.69 24.14 -2.69
C VAL A 443 -10.19 25.25 -1.77
N CYS A 444 -9.09 25.06 -1.04
CA CYS A 444 -8.67 26.00 -0.01
C CYS A 444 -8.23 27.33 -0.64
N PRO A 445 -8.70 28.50 -0.17
CA PRO A 445 -8.27 29.78 -0.71
C PRO A 445 -6.79 30.10 -0.42
N SER A 446 -6.21 29.53 0.65
CA SER A 446 -4.80 29.74 0.99
C SER A 446 -3.87 28.92 0.10
N LYS A 447 -2.94 29.61 -0.59
CA LYS A 447 -1.91 28.95 -1.42
C LYS A 447 -0.98 28.06 -0.59
N GLU A 448 -0.62 28.50 0.62
CA GLU A 448 0.28 27.76 1.52
C GLU A 448 -0.33 26.41 1.93
N VAL A 449 -1.62 26.40 2.26
CA VAL A 449 -2.35 25.17 2.60
C VAL A 449 -2.46 24.24 1.39
N ARG A 450 -2.77 24.78 0.19
CA ARG A 450 -2.81 23.97 -1.05
C ARG A 450 -1.45 23.33 -1.35
N THR A 451 -0.35 24.06 -1.18
CA THR A 451 1.00 23.53 -1.38
C THR A 451 1.32 22.44 -0.34
N ALA A 452 0.98 22.64 0.93
CA ALA A 452 1.17 21.62 1.96
C ALA A 452 0.33 20.35 1.69
N SER A 453 -0.93 20.52 1.28
CA SER A 453 -1.82 19.43 0.87
C SER A 453 -1.28 18.68 -0.35
N THR A 454 -0.74 19.38 -1.35
CA THR A 454 -0.07 18.76 -2.51
C THR A 454 1.12 17.89 -2.10
N GLU A 455 1.97 18.39 -1.20
CA GLU A 455 3.12 17.62 -0.70
C GLU A 455 2.68 16.43 0.18
N ALA A 456 1.59 16.57 0.93
CA ALA A 456 1.00 15.45 1.68
C ALA A 456 0.47 14.37 0.73
N ASP A 457 -0.30 14.74 -0.30
CA ASP A 457 -0.84 13.80 -1.29
C ASP A 457 0.26 13.06 -2.05
N LYS A 458 1.38 13.75 -2.35
CA LYS A 458 2.57 13.11 -2.92
C LYS A 458 3.15 12.03 -2.00
N LYS A 459 3.37 12.35 -0.72
CA LYS A 459 3.90 11.38 0.26
C LYS A 459 2.96 10.19 0.47
N LEU A 460 1.65 10.44 0.49
CA LEU A 460 0.63 9.39 0.61
C LEU A 460 0.60 8.50 -0.62
N SER A 461 0.68 9.08 -1.81
CA SER A 461 0.77 8.32 -3.05
C SER A 461 2.01 7.43 -3.10
N GLU A 462 3.16 7.93 -2.63
CA GLU A 462 4.39 7.14 -2.49
C GLU A 462 4.21 5.97 -1.51
N PHE A 463 3.53 6.22 -0.40
CA PHE A 463 3.23 5.23 0.64
C PHE A 463 2.23 4.16 0.18
N ASP A 464 1.14 4.56 -0.48
CA ASP A 464 0.16 3.64 -1.07
C ASP A 464 0.82 2.70 -2.09
N VAL A 465 1.75 3.23 -2.90
CA VAL A 465 2.57 2.41 -3.80
C VAL A 465 3.44 1.44 -3.01
N GLU A 466 4.15 1.88 -1.97
CA GLU A 466 4.98 1.00 -1.15
C GLU A 466 4.17 -0.15 -0.54
N MET A 467 3.00 0.16 0.03
CA MET A 467 2.11 -0.83 0.64
C MET A 467 1.54 -1.79 -0.38
N SER A 468 1.11 -1.30 -1.55
CA SER A 468 0.61 -2.12 -2.64
C SER A 468 1.66 -3.08 -3.22
N MET A 469 2.95 -2.81 -3.00
CA MET A 469 4.07 -3.61 -3.51
C MET A 469 4.63 -4.62 -2.48
N ARG A 470 3.96 -4.82 -1.35
CA ARG A 470 4.39 -5.75 -0.30
C ARG A 470 4.20 -7.22 -0.71
N GLU A 471 5.26 -7.83 -1.24
CA GLU A 471 5.31 -9.25 -1.64
C GLU A 471 4.90 -10.19 -0.50
N ASP A 472 5.35 -9.87 0.71
CA ASP A 472 5.07 -10.64 1.90
C ASP A 472 3.56 -10.60 2.23
N VAL A 473 2.88 -9.46 2.11
CA VAL A 473 1.41 -9.37 2.29
C VAL A 473 0.69 -10.17 1.21
N PHE A 474 1.09 -10.02 -0.05
CA PHE A 474 0.48 -10.71 -1.18
C PHE A 474 0.57 -12.24 -1.07
N LYS A 475 1.69 -12.79 -0.56
CA LYS A 475 1.82 -14.23 -0.28
C LYS A 475 0.77 -14.75 0.71
N ARG A 476 0.34 -13.93 1.66
CA ARG A 476 -0.67 -14.34 2.66
C ARG A 476 -2.08 -14.22 2.10
N ILE A 477 -2.37 -13.17 1.34
CA ILE A 477 -3.64 -13.01 0.61
C ILE A 477 -3.85 -14.20 -0.33
N THR A 478 -2.82 -14.59 -1.09
CA THR A 478 -2.89 -15.75 -2.00
C THR A 478 -2.99 -17.09 -1.27
N ALA A 479 -2.34 -17.26 -0.11
CA ALA A 479 -2.53 -18.44 0.73
C ALA A 479 -3.96 -18.54 1.28
N LEU A 480 -4.53 -17.41 1.71
CA LEU A 480 -5.92 -17.34 2.18
C LEU A 480 -6.90 -17.74 1.06
N GLN A 481 -6.73 -17.20 -0.14
CA GLN A 481 -7.57 -17.53 -1.30
C GLN A 481 -7.53 -19.03 -1.62
N LYS A 482 -6.36 -19.68 -1.50
CA LYS A 482 -6.23 -21.13 -1.74
C LYS A 482 -6.89 -21.99 -0.67
N ASN A 483 -6.85 -21.56 0.58
CA ASN A 483 -7.26 -22.38 1.71
C ASN A 483 -8.76 -22.27 2.05
N HIS A 484 -9.46 -21.21 1.60
CA HIS A 484 -10.78 -20.85 2.18
C HIS A 484 -11.82 -20.28 1.19
N GLN A 485 -12.06 -20.91 0.03
CA GLN A 485 -13.08 -20.43 -0.93
C GLN A 485 -14.55 -20.64 -0.51
N ASP A 486 -14.84 -21.63 0.33
CA ASP A 486 -16.22 -22.13 0.51
C ASP A 486 -17.07 -21.40 1.56
N ASN A 487 -16.46 -20.57 2.43
CA ASN A 487 -17.14 -19.96 3.59
C ASN A 487 -17.30 -18.42 3.52
N LEU A 488 -17.00 -17.79 2.38
CA LEU A 488 -17.04 -16.33 2.21
C LEU A 488 -18.39 -15.84 1.67
N LEU A 489 -18.86 -14.69 2.15
CA LEU A 489 -19.95 -13.93 1.53
C LEU A 489 -19.55 -13.50 0.10
N PRO A 490 -20.51 -13.25 -0.81
CA PRO A 490 -20.19 -12.85 -2.18
C PRO A 490 -19.30 -11.60 -2.27
N GLU A 491 -19.54 -10.58 -1.45
CA GLU A 491 -18.75 -9.35 -1.40
C GLU A 491 -17.32 -9.61 -0.87
N GLU A 492 -17.18 -10.43 0.17
CA GLU A 492 -15.89 -10.84 0.74
C GLU A 492 -15.05 -11.63 -0.27
N ARG A 493 -15.69 -12.53 -1.03
CA ARG A 493 -15.03 -13.28 -2.11
C ARG A 493 -14.55 -12.35 -3.22
N ARG A 494 -15.43 -11.44 -3.69
CA ARG A 494 -15.08 -10.43 -4.70
C ARG A 494 -13.90 -9.58 -4.24
N PHE A 495 -13.91 -9.18 -2.97
CA PHE A 495 -12.84 -8.40 -2.38
C PHE A 495 -11.51 -9.16 -2.38
N LEU A 496 -11.49 -10.42 -1.93
CA LEU A 496 -10.30 -11.26 -1.95
C LEU A 496 -9.77 -11.47 -3.38
N ASP A 497 -10.65 -11.71 -4.34
CA ASP A 497 -10.30 -11.87 -5.76
C ASP A 497 -9.75 -10.58 -6.37
N ARG A 498 -10.30 -9.42 -5.97
CA ARG A 498 -9.82 -8.09 -6.37
C ARG A 498 -8.41 -7.84 -5.84
N LEU A 499 -8.15 -8.10 -4.55
CA LEU A 499 -6.81 -7.95 -3.97
C LEU A 499 -5.76 -8.82 -4.67
N VAL A 500 -6.10 -10.08 -4.96
CA VAL A 500 -5.20 -10.98 -5.69
C VAL A 500 -4.95 -10.45 -7.11
N THR A 501 -6.00 -10.00 -7.79
CA THR A 501 -5.91 -9.39 -9.12
C THR A 501 -5.01 -8.16 -9.10
N LEU A 502 -5.21 -7.23 -8.17
CA LEU A 502 -4.36 -6.04 -8.03
C LEU A 502 -2.90 -6.39 -7.75
N GLY A 503 -2.63 -7.33 -6.84
CA GLY A 503 -1.27 -7.77 -6.57
C GLY A 503 -0.60 -8.42 -7.78
N LYS A 504 -1.36 -9.18 -8.60
CA LYS A 504 -0.86 -9.73 -9.86
C LYS A 504 -0.55 -8.63 -10.87
N ARG A 505 -1.43 -7.64 -11.01
CA ARG A 505 -1.26 -6.45 -11.88
C ARG A 505 -0.11 -5.54 -11.46
N LYS A 506 0.40 -5.70 -10.24
CA LYS A 506 1.63 -5.06 -9.73
C LYS A 506 2.88 -5.93 -9.89
N GLY A 507 2.73 -7.16 -10.38
CA GLY A 507 3.84 -8.08 -10.63
C GLY A 507 4.31 -8.85 -9.39
N LEU A 508 3.58 -8.84 -8.27
CA LEU A 508 4.03 -9.47 -7.01
C LEU A 508 4.18 -11.01 -7.06
N HIS A 509 3.64 -11.61 -8.11
CA HIS A 509 3.76 -13.04 -8.40
C HIS A 509 4.99 -13.36 -9.28
N LEU A 510 5.68 -12.35 -9.81
CA LEU A 510 6.82 -12.46 -10.71
C LEU A 510 8.15 -12.46 -9.92
N SER A 511 9.27 -12.71 -10.60
CA SER A 511 10.59 -12.68 -9.97
C SER A 511 10.96 -11.27 -9.48
N LYS A 512 11.84 -11.17 -8.48
CA LYS A 512 12.27 -9.88 -7.91
C LYS A 512 12.89 -8.94 -8.95
N ASP A 513 13.61 -9.49 -9.93
CA ASP A 513 14.23 -8.69 -11.00
C ASP A 513 13.16 -8.01 -11.86
N ILE A 514 12.10 -8.75 -12.23
CA ILE A 514 10.97 -8.20 -12.99
C ILE A 514 10.20 -7.17 -12.14
N GLN A 515 10.00 -7.45 -10.85
CA GLN A 515 9.34 -6.50 -9.94
C GLN A 515 10.11 -5.17 -9.83
N GLU A 516 11.44 -5.20 -9.73
CA GLU A 516 12.26 -3.98 -9.67
C GLU A 516 12.24 -3.21 -11.00
N ASP A 517 12.20 -3.92 -12.13
CA ASP A 517 12.05 -3.31 -13.45
C ASP A 517 10.67 -2.66 -13.64
N ILE A 518 9.58 -3.31 -13.20
CA ILE A 518 8.23 -2.73 -13.18
C ILE A 518 8.20 -1.48 -12.29
N LYS A 519 8.80 -1.56 -11.10
CA LYS A 519 8.85 -0.46 -10.13
C LYS A 519 9.60 0.75 -10.69
N ARG A 520 10.80 0.54 -11.26
CA ARG A 520 11.62 1.60 -11.88
C ARG A 520 10.88 2.26 -13.05
N THR A 521 10.25 1.45 -13.90
CA THR A 521 9.52 1.93 -15.08
C THR A 521 8.26 2.71 -14.66
N SER A 522 7.50 2.20 -13.68
CA SER A 522 6.29 2.85 -13.16
C SER A 522 6.58 4.21 -12.51
N LYS A 523 7.71 4.33 -11.79
CA LYS A 523 8.16 5.62 -11.23
C LYS A 523 8.44 6.65 -12.33
N ARG A 524 9.08 6.23 -13.44
CA ARG A 524 9.33 7.11 -14.59
C ARG A 524 8.03 7.53 -15.27
N ILE A 525 7.08 6.59 -15.46
CA ILE A 525 5.74 6.90 -15.99
C ILE A 525 5.06 7.96 -15.13
N SER A 526 5.02 7.79 -13.81
CA SER A 526 4.39 8.75 -12.90
C SER A 526 5.04 10.14 -12.98
N ALA A 527 6.38 10.22 -12.98
CA ALA A 527 7.09 11.49 -13.10
C ALA A 527 6.78 12.21 -14.43
N LEU A 528 6.79 11.49 -15.55
CA LEU A 528 6.47 12.02 -16.87
C LEU A 528 5.01 12.46 -16.99
N SER A 529 4.06 11.72 -16.42
CA SER A 529 2.65 12.11 -16.37
C SER A 529 2.42 13.41 -15.59
N ILE A 530 3.14 13.60 -14.48
CA ILE A 530 3.09 14.86 -13.70
C ILE A 530 3.67 16.01 -14.54
N GLU A 531 4.82 15.79 -15.18
CA GLU A 531 5.47 16.80 -16.03
C GLU A 531 4.60 17.21 -17.22
N PHE A 532 3.97 16.25 -17.91
CA PHE A 532 3.06 16.52 -19.03
C PHE A 532 1.91 17.45 -18.63
N ASN A 533 1.24 17.14 -17.50
CA ASN A 533 0.11 17.94 -17.01
C ASN A 533 0.59 19.30 -16.48
N LYS A 534 1.73 19.35 -15.78
CA LYS A 534 2.33 20.58 -15.31
C LYS A 534 2.60 21.55 -16.47
N ASN A 535 3.20 21.06 -17.55
CA ASN A 535 3.49 21.87 -18.74
C ASN A 535 2.21 22.52 -19.31
N LEU A 536 1.10 21.77 -19.35
CA LEU A 536 -0.18 22.32 -19.83
C LEU A 536 -0.81 23.31 -18.85
N ASN A 537 -0.73 23.05 -17.55
CA ASN A 537 -1.29 23.91 -16.51
C ASN A 537 -0.51 25.23 -16.36
N GLU A 538 0.78 25.22 -16.66
CA GLU A 538 1.66 26.40 -16.62
C GLU A 538 1.71 27.16 -17.96
N ASP A 539 1.06 26.66 -19.02
CA ASP A 539 0.94 27.36 -20.31
C ASP A 539 0.19 28.68 -20.11
N ASN A 540 0.85 29.79 -20.39
CA ASN A 540 0.28 31.12 -20.30
C ASN A 540 0.17 31.78 -21.67
N THR A 541 0.15 30.98 -22.74
CA THR A 541 0.10 31.46 -24.12
C THR A 541 -1.15 32.31 -24.35
N PHE A 542 -0.94 33.44 -25.00
CA PHE A 542 -2.00 34.35 -25.41
C PHE A 542 -1.70 34.93 -26.79
N LEU A 543 -2.77 35.31 -27.49
CA LEU A 543 -2.69 36.04 -28.75
C LEU A 543 -3.34 37.41 -28.60
N VAL A 544 -2.86 38.36 -29.38
CA VAL A 544 -3.33 39.75 -29.33
C VAL A 544 -4.11 40.06 -30.61
N PHE A 545 -5.32 40.57 -30.45
CA PHE A 545 -6.23 40.88 -31.55
C PHE A 545 -6.80 42.29 -31.42
N SER A 546 -7.04 42.95 -32.54
CA SER A 546 -7.85 44.17 -32.60
C SER A 546 -9.34 43.84 -32.44
N GLU A 547 -10.14 44.83 -32.07
CA GLU A 547 -11.61 44.70 -32.00
C GLU A 547 -12.20 44.16 -33.32
N ARG A 548 -11.67 44.64 -34.45
CA ARG A 548 -12.10 44.24 -35.80
C ARG A 548 -11.80 42.78 -36.10
N GLU A 549 -10.73 42.23 -35.53
CA GLU A 549 -10.36 40.82 -35.65
C GLU A 549 -11.28 39.92 -34.79
N LEU A 550 -11.75 40.41 -33.65
CA LEU A 550 -12.68 39.71 -32.74
C LEU A 550 -14.17 39.85 -33.11
N GLY A 551 -14.46 40.24 -34.34
CA GLY A 551 -15.81 40.48 -34.81
C GLY A 551 -16.75 39.27 -34.66
N GLY A 552 -17.96 39.53 -34.14
CA GLY A 552 -18.99 38.52 -33.86
C GLY A 552 -19.08 38.11 -32.39
N LEU A 553 -18.11 38.51 -31.57
CA LEU A 553 -18.16 38.38 -30.11
C LEU A 553 -18.99 39.50 -29.48
N ALA A 554 -19.61 39.22 -28.34
CA ALA A 554 -20.43 40.19 -27.62
C ALA A 554 -19.56 41.18 -26.84
N ASP A 555 -20.05 42.41 -26.62
CA ASP A 555 -19.35 43.44 -25.85
C ASP A 555 -18.99 42.95 -24.43
N SER A 556 -19.85 42.13 -23.83
CA SER A 556 -19.58 41.51 -22.52
C SER A 556 -18.36 40.60 -22.50
N TYR A 557 -18.05 39.94 -23.62
CA TYR A 557 -16.84 39.13 -23.77
C TYR A 557 -15.61 40.04 -23.94
N LEU A 558 -15.70 41.05 -24.81
CA LEU A 558 -14.59 41.98 -25.05
C LEU A 558 -14.19 42.76 -23.78
N ASN A 559 -15.18 43.23 -23.02
CA ASN A 559 -14.96 43.92 -21.74
C ASN A 559 -14.37 43.03 -20.65
N GLY A 560 -14.40 41.70 -20.81
CA GLY A 560 -13.81 40.74 -19.90
C GLY A 560 -12.35 40.41 -20.19
N LEU A 561 -11.81 40.89 -21.33
CA LEU A 561 -10.43 40.63 -21.74
C LEU A 561 -9.49 41.72 -21.22
N ASP A 562 -8.27 41.32 -20.87
CA ASP A 562 -7.18 42.26 -20.63
C ASP A 562 -6.83 43.00 -21.93
N THR A 563 -6.42 44.27 -21.79
CA THR A 563 -5.98 45.09 -22.92
C THR A 563 -4.48 45.38 -22.84
N THR A 564 -3.83 45.43 -23.99
CA THR A 564 -2.42 45.85 -24.12
C THR A 564 -2.31 47.37 -24.18
N GLU A 565 -1.10 47.91 -23.97
CA GLU A 565 -0.86 49.37 -23.98
C GLU A 565 -1.27 50.06 -25.29
N ASP A 566 -1.27 49.34 -26.41
CA ASP A 566 -1.72 49.79 -27.74
C ASP A 566 -3.24 49.63 -27.98
N GLY A 567 -4.02 49.26 -26.95
CA GLY A 567 -5.48 49.15 -27.01
C GLY A 567 -6.00 47.90 -27.73
N ARG A 568 -5.18 46.85 -27.88
CA ARG A 568 -5.61 45.55 -28.41
C ARG A 568 -6.01 44.62 -27.28
N TYR A 569 -6.77 43.58 -27.61
CA TYR A 569 -7.29 42.62 -26.64
C TYR A 569 -6.41 41.38 -26.55
N LYS A 570 -6.05 41.00 -25.32
CA LYS A 570 -5.31 39.79 -25.00
C LYS A 570 -6.30 38.63 -24.83
N VAL A 571 -6.20 37.63 -25.70
CA VAL A 571 -7.02 36.43 -25.65
C VAL A 571 -6.13 35.24 -25.28
N THR A 572 -6.40 34.61 -24.14
CA THR A 572 -5.65 33.43 -23.69
C THR A 572 -6.17 32.15 -24.35
N LEU A 573 -5.41 31.05 -24.24
CA LEU A 573 -5.84 29.73 -24.70
C LEU A 573 -6.72 28.98 -23.68
N GLU A 574 -7.08 29.63 -22.57
CA GLU A 574 -7.98 29.07 -21.56
C GLU A 574 -9.39 28.87 -22.11
N TYR A 575 -10.10 27.86 -21.58
CA TYR A 575 -11.41 27.46 -22.08
C TYR A 575 -12.45 28.61 -22.12
N PRO A 576 -12.53 29.50 -21.10
CA PRO A 576 -13.44 30.65 -21.12
C PRO A 576 -13.17 31.64 -22.26
N HIS A 577 -11.95 31.69 -22.79
CA HIS A 577 -11.60 32.54 -23.92
C HIS A 577 -11.71 31.79 -25.26
N TYR A 578 -11.13 30.59 -25.34
CA TYR A 578 -11.03 29.81 -26.57
C TYR A 578 -12.40 29.41 -27.12
N TYR A 579 -13.25 28.73 -26.34
CA TYR A 579 -14.49 28.16 -26.88
C TYR A 579 -15.51 29.21 -27.36
N PRO A 580 -15.75 30.32 -26.65
CA PRO A 580 -16.63 31.38 -27.16
C PRO A 580 -16.12 31.99 -28.46
N LEU A 581 -14.80 32.23 -28.56
CA LEU A 581 -14.17 32.74 -29.79
C LEU A 581 -14.37 31.78 -30.96
N MET A 582 -14.05 30.50 -30.76
CA MET A 582 -14.17 29.48 -31.82
C MET A 582 -15.62 29.27 -32.30
N LYS A 583 -16.62 29.53 -31.44
CA LYS A 583 -18.05 29.39 -31.78
C LYS A 583 -18.67 30.63 -32.42
N ARG A 584 -18.20 31.84 -32.07
CA ARG A 584 -18.89 33.11 -32.42
C ARG A 584 -18.08 34.05 -33.32
N CYS A 585 -16.75 34.01 -33.29
CA CYS A 585 -15.93 34.91 -34.10
C CYS A 585 -16.11 34.61 -35.59
N TYR A 586 -16.62 35.57 -36.37
CA TYR A 586 -16.86 35.37 -37.81
C TYR A 586 -15.57 35.46 -38.65
N ASN A 587 -14.47 35.96 -38.08
CA ASN A 587 -13.20 36.10 -38.80
C ASN A 587 -12.46 34.76 -38.88
N PRO A 588 -12.32 34.15 -40.07
CA PRO A 588 -11.71 32.83 -40.21
C PRO A 588 -10.22 32.81 -39.86
N GLU A 589 -9.48 33.90 -40.10
CA GLU A 589 -8.05 34.00 -39.79
C GLU A 589 -7.79 34.05 -38.28
N THR A 590 -8.70 34.71 -37.54
CA THR A 590 -8.64 34.74 -36.07
C THR A 590 -8.90 33.35 -35.48
N ARG A 591 -9.93 32.65 -35.98
CA ARG A 591 -10.21 31.26 -35.59
C ARG A 591 -9.03 30.33 -35.93
N ARG A 592 -8.43 30.48 -37.12
CA ARG A 592 -7.26 29.67 -37.54
C ARG A 592 -6.07 29.86 -36.59
N LYS A 593 -5.70 31.12 -36.30
CA LYS A 593 -4.59 31.42 -35.38
C LYS A 593 -4.83 30.84 -33.98
N MET A 594 -6.04 31.00 -33.44
CA MET A 594 -6.41 30.47 -32.13
C MET A 594 -6.39 28.94 -32.10
N GLU A 595 -6.96 28.28 -33.10
CA GLU A 595 -6.97 26.81 -33.19
C GLU A 595 -5.57 26.23 -33.33
N THR A 596 -4.72 26.86 -34.16
CA THR A 596 -3.32 26.44 -34.33
C THR A 596 -2.55 26.59 -33.03
N ALA A 597 -2.68 27.73 -32.33
CA ALA A 597 -2.02 27.94 -31.05
C ALA A 597 -2.51 26.94 -29.98
N PHE A 598 -3.82 26.73 -29.88
CA PHE A 598 -4.45 25.83 -28.90
C PHE A 598 -4.00 24.37 -29.06
N HIS A 599 -3.95 23.86 -30.30
CA HIS A 599 -3.50 22.50 -30.60
C HIS A 599 -1.97 22.39 -30.79
N SER A 600 -1.22 23.46 -30.52
CA SER A 600 0.25 23.45 -30.47
C SER A 600 0.81 23.74 -29.07
N ARG A 601 -0.06 23.83 -28.05
CA ARG A 601 0.37 24.01 -26.65
C ARG A 601 1.31 22.88 -26.24
N CYS A 602 2.48 23.28 -25.74
CA CYS A 602 3.52 22.39 -25.25
C CYS A 602 4.00 21.34 -26.28
N LYS A 603 3.76 21.55 -27.58
CA LYS A 603 3.98 20.54 -28.63
C LYS A 603 5.37 19.93 -28.58
N GLU A 604 6.41 20.75 -28.53
CA GLU A 604 7.81 20.30 -28.62
C GLU A 604 8.21 19.42 -27.43
N VAL A 605 7.75 19.77 -26.23
CA VAL A 605 8.11 19.08 -24.99
C VAL A 605 7.19 17.88 -24.74
N ASN A 606 5.88 18.07 -24.83
CA ASN A 606 4.90 17.05 -24.50
C ASN A 606 4.79 15.94 -25.55
N THR A 607 5.15 16.18 -26.82
CA THR A 607 5.22 15.09 -27.82
C THR A 607 6.27 14.05 -27.41
N VAL A 608 7.47 14.51 -27.03
CA VAL A 608 8.57 13.62 -26.58
C VAL A 608 8.17 12.85 -25.31
N ILE A 609 7.55 13.55 -24.35
CA ILE A 609 7.05 12.93 -23.12
C ILE A 609 6.01 11.84 -23.43
N LEU A 610 5.03 12.14 -24.29
CA LEU A 610 3.95 11.20 -24.61
C LEU A 610 4.48 9.96 -25.33
N GLU A 611 5.40 10.12 -26.27
CA GLU A 611 6.01 9.00 -26.99
C GLU A 611 6.88 8.12 -26.08
N GLU A 612 7.61 8.71 -25.12
CA GLU A 612 8.30 7.96 -24.07
C GLU A 612 7.29 7.20 -23.17
N LEU A 613 6.21 7.86 -22.76
CA LEU A 613 5.15 7.24 -21.94
C LEU A 613 4.54 6.02 -22.62
N ILE A 614 4.23 6.09 -23.92
CA ILE A 614 3.69 4.96 -24.71
C ILE A 614 4.64 3.77 -24.66
N GLN A 615 5.94 3.99 -24.90
CA GLN A 615 6.96 2.94 -24.87
C GLN A 615 7.09 2.30 -23.48
N LEU A 616 7.13 3.12 -22.43
CA LEU A 616 7.26 2.63 -21.05
C LEU A 616 6.02 1.84 -20.61
N LYS A 617 4.82 2.30 -20.97
CA LYS A 617 3.56 1.60 -20.70
C LYS A 617 3.48 0.26 -21.42
N ALA A 618 3.86 0.21 -22.70
CA ALA A 618 3.95 -1.03 -23.45
C ALA A 618 4.95 -2.02 -22.82
N LYS A 619 6.10 -1.53 -22.33
CA LYS A 619 7.08 -2.35 -21.61
C LYS A 619 6.52 -2.92 -20.30
N VAL A 620 5.80 -2.12 -19.51
CA VAL A 620 5.18 -2.60 -18.26
C VAL A 620 4.12 -3.66 -18.56
N ALA A 621 3.29 -3.46 -19.59
CA ALA A 621 2.29 -4.43 -20.00
C ALA A 621 2.93 -5.77 -20.40
N ASP A 622 4.01 -5.74 -21.19
CA ASP A 622 4.77 -6.92 -21.61
C ASP A 622 5.38 -7.68 -20.42
N LEU A 623 6.02 -6.96 -19.48
CA LEU A 623 6.57 -7.56 -18.25
C LEU A 623 5.48 -8.22 -17.38
N LEU A 624 4.26 -7.71 -17.42
CA LEU A 624 3.10 -8.25 -16.70
C LEU A 624 2.35 -9.34 -17.48
N GLY A 625 2.77 -9.66 -18.72
CA GLY A 625 2.19 -10.71 -19.54
C GLY A 625 0.98 -10.30 -20.37
N TYR A 626 0.75 -9.00 -20.59
CA TYR A 626 -0.31 -8.48 -21.45
C TYR A 626 0.22 -8.12 -22.84
N SER A 627 -0.59 -8.33 -23.88
CA SER A 627 -0.18 -8.05 -25.27
C SER A 627 0.00 -6.56 -25.59
N CYS A 628 -0.67 -5.68 -24.85
CA CYS A 628 -0.52 -4.24 -24.95
C CYS A 628 -1.03 -3.55 -23.68
N HIS A 629 -0.74 -2.25 -23.54
CA HIS A 629 -1.21 -1.46 -22.39
C HIS A 629 -2.73 -1.36 -22.34
N ALA A 630 -3.41 -1.23 -23.49
CA ALA A 630 -4.87 -1.23 -23.53
C ALA A 630 -5.47 -2.49 -22.90
N ASN A 631 -4.97 -3.70 -23.23
CA ASN A 631 -5.46 -4.94 -22.60
C ASN A 631 -5.11 -5.04 -21.11
N TYR A 632 -3.97 -4.50 -20.69
CA TYR A 632 -3.66 -4.37 -19.27
C TYR A 632 -4.70 -3.51 -18.55
N VAL A 633 -5.06 -2.35 -19.09
CA VAL A 633 -6.02 -1.46 -18.42
C VAL A 633 -7.44 -2.03 -18.45
N LEU A 634 -7.86 -2.58 -19.59
CA LEU A 634 -9.25 -3.02 -19.82
C LEU A 634 -9.66 -4.27 -19.06
N GLU A 635 -8.74 -5.09 -18.53
CA GLU A 635 -9.06 -6.31 -17.77
C GLU A 635 -10.06 -6.07 -16.62
N ILE A 636 -9.94 -4.91 -15.96
CA ILE A 636 -10.77 -4.53 -14.82
C ILE A 636 -11.95 -3.62 -15.19
N ASN A 637 -12.13 -3.35 -16.48
CA ASN A 637 -13.27 -2.61 -17.03
C ASN A 637 -14.41 -3.54 -17.43
N MET A 638 -15.58 -2.96 -17.70
CA MET A 638 -16.74 -3.67 -18.23
C MET A 638 -16.48 -4.21 -19.64
N ALA A 639 -15.70 -3.49 -20.47
CA ALA A 639 -15.33 -3.93 -21.82
C ALA A 639 -14.33 -5.10 -21.86
N LYS A 640 -13.59 -5.36 -20.77
CA LYS A 640 -12.62 -6.47 -20.57
C LYS A 640 -11.36 -6.48 -21.45
N ASN A 641 -11.42 -6.09 -22.73
CA ASN A 641 -10.28 -6.11 -23.64
C ASN A 641 -10.42 -5.14 -24.83
N ALA A 642 -9.32 -4.88 -25.53
CA ALA A 642 -9.24 -3.91 -26.62
C ALA A 642 -10.04 -4.33 -27.87
N SER A 643 -10.24 -5.65 -28.09
CA SER A 643 -11.06 -6.14 -29.22
C SER A 643 -12.51 -5.70 -29.04
N ASN A 644 -13.08 -5.90 -27.84
CA ASN A 644 -14.45 -5.49 -27.54
C ASN A 644 -14.64 -3.97 -27.70
N VAL A 645 -13.65 -3.18 -27.30
CA VAL A 645 -13.67 -1.71 -27.50
C VAL A 645 -13.61 -1.36 -28.99
N SER A 646 -12.75 -2.03 -29.78
CA SER A 646 -12.68 -1.81 -31.23
C SER A 646 -14.01 -2.14 -31.89
N ASP A 647 -14.59 -3.31 -31.60
CA ASP A 647 -15.86 -3.77 -32.17
C ASP A 647 -17.00 -2.80 -31.84
N PHE A 648 -17.02 -2.29 -30.60
CA PHE A 648 -17.95 -1.24 -30.17
C PHE A 648 -17.79 0.03 -31.00
N LEU A 649 -16.56 0.57 -31.10
CA LEU A 649 -16.28 1.82 -31.83
C LEU A 649 -16.50 1.69 -33.34
N ASP A 650 -16.20 0.52 -33.92
CA ASP A 650 -16.41 0.22 -35.35
C ASP A 650 -17.91 0.15 -35.69
N THR A 651 -18.69 -0.60 -34.91
CA THR A 651 -20.15 -0.66 -35.07
C THR A 651 -20.79 0.71 -34.92
N PHE A 652 -20.33 1.46 -33.92
CA PHE A 652 -20.81 2.80 -33.64
C PHE A 652 -20.47 3.79 -34.76
N TYR A 653 -19.25 3.72 -35.30
CA TYR A 653 -18.81 4.50 -36.44
C TYR A 653 -19.65 4.24 -37.69
N GLU A 654 -19.85 2.98 -38.09
CA GLU A 654 -20.59 2.65 -39.31
C GLU A 654 -22.03 3.15 -39.26
N THR A 655 -22.64 3.17 -38.07
CA THR A 655 -23.99 3.75 -37.86
C THR A 655 -23.98 5.28 -37.99
N LEU A 656 -22.96 5.98 -37.49
CA LEU A 656 -22.87 7.45 -37.52
C LEU A 656 -22.36 8.04 -38.83
N LYS A 657 -21.56 7.29 -39.57
CA LYS A 657 -20.94 7.69 -40.84
C LYS A 657 -21.92 8.35 -41.84
N PRO A 658 -23.11 7.79 -42.15
CA PRO A 658 -24.05 8.46 -43.05
C PRO A 658 -24.55 9.81 -42.53
N ILE A 659 -24.74 9.95 -41.20
CA ILE A 659 -25.17 11.21 -40.59
C ILE A 659 -24.05 12.24 -40.65
N GLY A 660 -22.81 11.85 -40.30
CA GLY A 660 -21.64 12.72 -40.42
C GLY A 660 -21.45 13.26 -41.85
N ILE A 661 -21.62 12.42 -42.87
CA ILE A 661 -21.57 12.85 -44.28
C ILE A 661 -22.65 13.91 -44.57
N LYS A 662 -23.88 13.71 -44.08
CA LYS A 662 -25.00 14.66 -44.26
C LYS A 662 -24.73 15.99 -43.57
N GLU A 663 -24.25 15.96 -42.33
CA GLU A 663 -23.91 17.15 -41.55
C GLU A 663 -22.73 17.93 -42.18
N ARG A 664 -21.66 17.25 -42.62
CA ARG A 664 -20.55 17.90 -43.35
C ARG A 664 -21.02 18.59 -44.61
N LYS A 665 -21.88 17.94 -45.42
CA LYS A 665 -22.43 18.56 -46.63
C LYS A 665 -23.19 19.85 -46.30
N TYR A 666 -23.95 19.85 -45.20
CA TYR A 666 -24.68 21.03 -44.76
C TYR A 666 -23.76 22.15 -44.27
N ILE A 667 -22.78 21.83 -43.41
CA ILE A 667 -21.77 22.80 -42.92
C ILE A 667 -20.96 23.39 -44.07
N LEU A 668 -20.54 22.58 -45.04
CA LEU A 668 -19.77 23.07 -46.19
C LEU A 668 -20.59 24.03 -47.06
N ALA A 669 -21.90 23.79 -47.20
CA ALA A 669 -22.81 24.70 -47.90
C ALA A 669 -22.98 26.03 -47.13
N LEU A 670 -23.07 25.99 -45.79
CA LEU A 670 -23.09 27.20 -44.96
C LEU A 670 -21.80 28.01 -45.12
N LYS A 671 -20.63 27.34 -45.06
CA LYS A 671 -19.32 27.98 -45.28
C LYS A 671 -19.24 28.64 -46.65
N LYS A 672 -19.64 27.94 -47.71
CA LYS A 672 -19.64 28.49 -49.08
C LYS A 672 -20.50 29.75 -49.18
N ARG A 673 -21.70 29.73 -48.61
CA ARG A 673 -22.62 30.87 -48.59
C ARG A 673 -22.03 32.04 -47.81
N GLU A 674 -21.48 31.81 -46.62
CA GLU A 674 -20.93 32.87 -45.80
C GLU A 674 -19.67 33.50 -46.41
N CYS A 675 -18.77 32.69 -46.96
CA CYS A 675 -17.60 33.18 -47.70
C CYS A 675 -18.03 34.10 -48.86
N LEU A 676 -19.06 33.71 -49.62
CA LEU A 676 -19.60 34.53 -50.71
C LEU A 676 -20.19 35.86 -50.19
N MET A 677 -20.97 35.83 -49.10
CA MET A 677 -21.61 37.04 -48.55
C MET A 677 -20.60 38.02 -47.92
N LYS A 678 -19.56 37.52 -47.27
CA LYS A 678 -18.56 38.35 -46.57
C LYS A 678 -17.32 38.66 -47.42
N GLY A 679 -17.26 38.15 -48.65
CA GLY A 679 -16.12 38.34 -49.55
C GLY A 679 -14.85 37.57 -49.14
N TYR A 680 -14.99 36.48 -48.39
CA TYR A 680 -13.87 35.60 -48.03
C TYR A 680 -13.60 34.55 -49.11
N GLN A 681 -12.36 34.09 -49.21
CA GLN A 681 -12.02 32.96 -50.07
C GLN A 681 -12.66 31.66 -49.55
N PHE A 682 -13.17 30.84 -50.46
CA PHE A 682 -13.73 29.53 -50.16
C PHE A 682 -12.79 28.44 -50.67
N ASP A 683 -12.23 27.66 -49.74
CA ASP A 683 -11.22 26.62 -49.98
C ASP A 683 -11.81 25.24 -50.36
N GLY A 684 -13.15 25.11 -50.39
CA GLY A 684 -13.81 23.85 -50.75
C GLY A 684 -13.82 22.78 -49.66
N GLN A 685 -13.32 23.06 -48.45
CA GLN A 685 -13.23 22.07 -47.37
C GLN A 685 -13.70 22.64 -46.02
N ILE A 686 -13.95 21.76 -45.04
CA ILE A 686 -14.17 22.16 -43.65
C ILE A 686 -12.84 21.99 -42.93
N ASN A 687 -12.28 23.07 -42.39
CA ASN A 687 -11.07 22.99 -41.58
C ASN A 687 -11.41 22.80 -40.10
N ALA A 688 -10.43 22.39 -39.28
CA ALA A 688 -10.61 22.22 -37.84
C ALA A 688 -11.16 23.49 -37.15
N TRP A 689 -10.64 24.68 -37.52
CA TRP A 689 -11.09 25.97 -36.99
C TRP A 689 -12.46 26.45 -37.48
N ASP A 690 -13.05 25.77 -38.47
CA ASP A 690 -14.37 26.07 -38.99
C ASP A 690 -15.46 25.27 -38.26
N LEU A 691 -15.12 24.09 -37.73
CA LEU A 691 -16.08 23.13 -37.20
C LEU A 691 -16.91 23.70 -36.03
N PRO A 692 -16.34 24.23 -34.93
CA PRO A 692 -17.14 24.78 -33.82
C PRO A 692 -18.03 25.96 -34.23
N TYR A 693 -17.53 26.81 -35.13
CA TYR A 693 -18.27 27.98 -35.63
C TYR A 693 -19.50 27.56 -36.40
N TYR A 694 -19.35 26.70 -37.41
CA TYR A 694 -20.49 26.29 -38.23
C TYR A 694 -21.43 25.34 -37.51
N MET A 695 -20.97 24.51 -36.58
CA MET A 695 -21.87 23.74 -35.71
C MET A 695 -22.79 24.66 -34.89
N ASN A 696 -22.24 25.74 -34.33
CA ASN A 696 -23.03 26.77 -33.67
C ASN A 696 -23.99 27.48 -34.66
N GLN A 697 -23.57 27.73 -35.90
CA GLN A 697 -24.46 28.27 -36.93
C GLN A 697 -25.60 27.30 -37.31
N VAL A 698 -25.35 25.98 -37.34
CA VAL A 698 -26.40 24.97 -37.56
C VAL A 698 -27.43 25.05 -36.43
N GLU A 699 -26.98 25.09 -35.18
CA GLU A 699 -27.87 25.25 -34.02
C GLU A 699 -28.74 26.50 -34.13
N GLN A 700 -28.12 27.64 -34.43
CA GLN A 700 -28.81 28.93 -34.57
C GLN A 700 -29.80 28.93 -35.75
N CYS A 701 -29.39 28.44 -36.93
CA CYS A 701 -30.20 28.49 -38.13
C CYS A 701 -31.35 27.47 -38.14
N LYS A 702 -31.13 26.26 -37.60
CA LYS A 702 -32.14 25.19 -37.64
C LYS A 702 -33.11 25.22 -36.46
N PHE A 703 -32.60 25.51 -35.26
CA PHE A 703 -33.39 25.37 -34.03
C PHE A 703 -33.78 26.74 -33.44
N ALA A 704 -33.11 27.82 -33.85
CA ALA A 704 -33.43 29.19 -33.45
C ALA A 704 -33.60 29.37 -31.93
N VAL A 705 -32.80 28.64 -31.14
CA VAL A 705 -32.74 28.76 -29.68
C VAL A 705 -31.90 30.00 -29.35
N ASN A 706 -32.55 31.05 -28.84
CA ASN A 706 -31.84 32.22 -28.34
C ASN A 706 -31.29 31.90 -26.94
N LYS A 707 -30.02 31.48 -26.88
CA LYS A 707 -29.33 31.13 -25.62
C LYS A 707 -29.23 32.31 -24.65
N ASP A 708 -29.13 33.54 -25.18
CA ASP A 708 -29.05 34.76 -24.35
C ASP A 708 -30.39 35.09 -23.66
N LYS A 709 -31.53 34.68 -24.23
CA LYS A 709 -32.84 34.72 -23.55
C LYS A 709 -33.09 33.53 -22.64
N LEU A 710 -32.57 32.36 -23.02
CA LEU A 710 -32.75 31.13 -22.26
C LEU A 710 -32.12 31.21 -20.87
N ILE A 711 -30.93 31.84 -20.77
CA ILE A 711 -30.18 31.99 -19.52
C ILE A 711 -30.99 32.74 -18.42
N GLU A 712 -31.90 33.63 -18.82
CA GLU A 712 -32.72 34.43 -17.89
C GLU A 712 -33.70 33.58 -17.07
N TYR A 713 -33.96 32.34 -17.50
CA TYR A 713 -34.88 31.41 -16.85
C TYR A 713 -34.17 30.42 -15.92
N PHE A 714 -32.84 30.39 -15.87
CA PHE A 714 -32.08 29.48 -15.01
C PHE A 714 -31.25 30.22 -13.94
N PRO A 715 -31.88 30.98 -13.02
CA PRO A 715 -31.19 31.41 -11.80
C PRO A 715 -30.69 30.20 -11.01
N LEU A 716 -29.46 30.27 -10.51
CA LEU A 716 -28.81 29.17 -9.79
C LEU A 716 -29.70 28.63 -8.64
N ASP A 717 -30.29 29.51 -7.82
CA ASP A 717 -31.14 29.09 -6.69
C ASP A 717 -32.38 28.30 -7.15
N VAL A 718 -32.98 28.69 -8.29
CA VAL A 718 -34.13 27.98 -8.87
C VAL A 718 -33.72 26.64 -9.44
N VAL A 719 -32.54 26.58 -10.08
CA VAL A 719 -31.99 25.32 -10.60
C VAL A 719 -31.68 24.37 -9.46
N THR A 720 -31.04 24.84 -8.38
CA THR A 720 -30.74 24.03 -7.19
C THR A 720 -32.02 23.50 -6.52
N GLU A 721 -33.04 24.36 -6.32
CA GLU A 721 -34.34 23.95 -5.75
C GLU A 721 -35.03 22.89 -6.62
N GLY A 722 -35.09 23.13 -7.95
CA GLY A 722 -35.71 22.20 -8.90
C GLY A 722 -34.97 20.87 -8.99
N LEU A 723 -33.63 20.92 -9.03
CA LEU A 723 -32.75 19.75 -9.02
C LEU A 723 -32.99 18.92 -7.76
N PHE A 724 -32.93 19.53 -6.57
CA PHE A 724 -33.24 18.82 -5.32
C PHE A 724 -34.63 18.20 -5.34
N GLY A 725 -35.65 18.95 -5.76
CA GLY A 725 -37.00 18.43 -5.90
C GLY A 725 -37.09 17.17 -6.76
N ILE A 726 -36.38 17.14 -7.90
CA ILE A 726 -36.37 16.00 -8.82
C ILE A 726 -35.70 14.78 -8.16
N TYR A 727 -34.50 14.95 -7.59
CA TYR A 727 -33.78 13.84 -6.96
C TYR A 727 -34.48 13.29 -5.71
N GLN A 728 -35.05 14.17 -4.88
CA GLN A 728 -35.82 13.78 -3.70
C GLN A 728 -37.00 12.89 -4.06
N GLU A 729 -37.76 13.26 -5.09
CA GLU A 729 -38.90 12.49 -5.56
C GLU A 729 -38.47 11.17 -6.24
N LEU A 730 -37.45 11.24 -7.10
CA LEU A 730 -36.98 10.09 -7.87
C LEU A 730 -36.35 9.01 -6.98
N LEU A 731 -35.48 9.40 -6.04
CA LEU A 731 -34.70 8.48 -5.21
C LEU A 731 -35.35 8.21 -3.84
N GLY A 732 -36.44 8.89 -3.51
CA GLY A 732 -37.11 8.81 -2.21
C GLY A 732 -36.25 9.38 -1.09
N LEU A 733 -35.73 10.59 -1.28
CA LEU A 733 -34.82 11.29 -0.37
C LEU A 733 -35.39 12.64 0.07
N THR A 734 -34.82 13.20 1.14
CA THR A 734 -35.06 14.55 1.63
C THR A 734 -33.72 15.23 1.92
N PHE A 735 -33.52 16.46 1.47
CA PHE A 735 -32.28 17.22 1.66
C PHE A 735 -32.52 18.41 2.58
N ASN A 736 -31.76 18.49 3.66
CA ASN A 736 -31.85 19.56 4.65
C ASN A 736 -30.52 20.33 4.70
N GLU A 737 -30.55 21.65 4.55
CA GLU A 737 -29.37 22.50 4.73
C GLU A 737 -28.93 22.46 6.21
N VAL A 738 -27.63 22.25 6.45
CA VAL A 738 -27.06 22.25 7.80
C VAL A 738 -26.65 23.68 8.15
N GLU A 739 -27.41 24.32 9.04
CA GLU A 739 -27.10 25.68 9.51
C GLU A 739 -25.77 25.74 10.26
N GLN A 740 -24.99 26.79 10.02
CA GLN A 740 -23.68 27.04 10.67
C GLN A 740 -22.67 25.88 10.52
N ALA A 741 -22.74 25.15 9.41
CA ALA A 741 -21.81 24.08 9.10
C ALA A 741 -20.34 24.57 9.04
N HIS A 742 -19.41 23.71 9.46
CA HIS A 742 -17.99 23.93 9.25
C HIS A 742 -17.66 23.76 7.75
N VAL A 743 -17.18 24.83 7.11
CA VAL A 743 -16.90 24.87 5.67
C VAL A 743 -15.56 25.54 5.39
N TRP A 744 -14.89 25.13 4.31
CA TRP A 744 -13.60 25.69 3.88
C TRP A 744 -13.70 27.08 3.22
N HIS A 745 -14.91 27.53 2.87
CA HIS A 745 -15.17 28.85 2.29
C HIS A 745 -16.60 29.30 2.59
N GLU A 746 -16.82 30.61 2.80
CA GLU A 746 -18.12 31.23 3.13
C GLU A 746 -19.27 30.99 2.14
N ASN A 747 -18.97 30.55 0.91
CA ASN A 747 -19.96 30.32 -0.15
C ASN A 747 -20.31 28.84 -0.32
N VAL A 748 -19.74 27.98 0.54
CA VAL A 748 -19.97 26.54 0.53
C VAL A 748 -21.13 26.26 1.47
N LYS A 749 -22.02 25.38 1.02
CA LYS A 749 -23.16 24.92 1.82
C LYS A 749 -23.07 23.42 2.04
N LEU A 750 -23.48 22.97 3.23
CA LEU A 750 -23.57 21.55 3.59
C LEU A 750 -25.04 21.14 3.68
N TYR A 751 -25.36 19.98 3.14
CA TYR A 751 -26.69 19.38 3.18
C TYR A 751 -26.62 17.96 3.77
N SER A 752 -27.61 17.62 4.57
CA SER A 752 -27.87 16.25 5.05
C SER A 752 -28.94 15.60 4.17
N ALA A 753 -28.70 14.37 3.72
CA ALA A 753 -29.63 13.58 2.92
C ALA A 753 -30.25 12.47 3.77
N LEU A 754 -31.58 12.44 3.84
CA LEU A 754 -32.36 11.47 4.60
C LEU A 754 -33.20 10.61 3.67
N ASP A 755 -33.41 9.36 4.02
CA ASP A 755 -34.38 8.50 3.36
C ASP A 755 -35.80 8.93 3.75
N THR A 756 -36.65 9.26 2.77
CA THR A 756 -37.99 9.77 3.03
C THR A 756 -38.91 8.72 3.66
N GLY A 757 -38.66 7.43 3.40
CA GLY A 757 -39.47 6.33 3.93
C GLY A 757 -39.14 6.00 5.39
N THR A 758 -37.85 5.99 5.74
CA THR A 758 -37.39 5.60 7.08
C THR A 758 -37.07 6.78 8.00
N GLY A 759 -36.80 7.96 7.44
CA GLY A 759 -36.28 9.12 8.16
C GLY A 759 -34.81 8.99 8.56
N GLU A 760 -34.11 7.94 8.12
CA GLU A 760 -32.70 7.70 8.43
C GLU A 760 -31.81 8.60 7.59
N GLU A 761 -30.82 9.25 8.20
CA GLU A 761 -29.78 9.96 7.48
C GLU A 761 -28.91 8.97 6.70
N ILE A 762 -28.81 9.15 5.38
CA ILE A 762 -28.05 8.25 4.51
C ILE A 762 -26.66 8.76 4.17
N GLY A 763 -26.41 10.07 4.33
CA GLY A 763 -25.14 10.75 4.00
C GLY A 763 -25.25 12.27 3.99
N GLN A 764 -24.13 12.95 3.76
CA GLN A 764 -24.05 14.42 3.67
C GLN A 764 -23.30 14.88 2.42
N PHE A 765 -23.58 16.07 1.91
CA PHE A 765 -22.84 16.62 0.77
C PHE A 765 -22.63 18.12 0.83
N TYR A 766 -21.45 18.55 0.39
CA TYR A 766 -21.11 19.96 0.21
C TYR A 766 -21.40 20.41 -1.23
N LEU A 767 -21.86 21.65 -1.38
CA LEU A 767 -21.96 22.34 -2.66
C LEU A 767 -21.02 23.55 -2.67
N ASP A 768 -20.01 23.51 -3.56
CA ASP A 768 -19.06 24.59 -3.79
C ASP A 768 -19.12 25.04 -5.25
N LEU A 769 -20.03 25.97 -5.56
CA LEU A 769 -20.50 26.20 -6.94
C LEU A 769 -19.85 27.39 -7.66
N TYR A 770 -19.07 28.22 -6.98
CA TYR A 770 -18.55 29.48 -7.56
C TYR A 770 -17.04 29.47 -7.79
N PRO A 771 -16.54 30.12 -8.86
CA PRO A 771 -15.11 30.24 -9.12
C PRO A 771 -14.41 31.16 -8.12
N ARG A 772 -13.16 30.83 -7.81
CA ARG A 772 -12.21 31.65 -7.05
C ARG A 772 -10.78 31.25 -7.37
N GLU A 773 -9.83 32.13 -7.06
CA GLU A 773 -8.41 31.86 -7.26
C GLU A 773 -7.98 30.60 -6.49
N GLY A 774 -7.22 29.73 -7.16
CA GLY A 774 -6.67 28.51 -6.58
C GLY A 774 -7.66 27.36 -6.40
N LYS A 775 -8.95 27.54 -6.72
CA LYS A 775 -9.95 26.47 -6.74
C LYS A 775 -9.83 25.64 -8.03
N TYR A 776 -10.12 24.35 -7.94
CA TYR A 776 -10.24 23.43 -9.06
C TYR A 776 -11.16 24.00 -10.16
N GLY A 777 -10.63 24.07 -11.39
CA GLY A 777 -11.25 24.81 -12.50
C GLY A 777 -12.38 24.09 -13.24
N HIS A 778 -12.57 22.78 -13.00
CA HIS A 778 -13.62 21.98 -13.64
C HIS A 778 -14.76 21.66 -12.66
N ALA A 779 -15.86 21.13 -13.18
CA ALA A 779 -16.89 20.52 -12.36
C ALA A 779 -16.46 19.09 -11.98
N ALA A 780 -16.69 18.68 -10.74
CA ALA A 780 -16.37 17.34 -10.25
C ALA A 780 -17.09 17.02 -8.93
N CYS A 781 -17.31 15.73 -8.68
CA CYS A 781 -17.69 15.18 -7.38
C CYS A 781 -16.48 14.55 -6.69
N PHE A 782 -16.24 14.92 -5.43
CA PHE A 782 -15.20 14.36 -4.58
C PHE A 782 -15.82 13.55 -3.42
N GLY A 783 -15.54 12.26 -3.35
CA GLY A 783 -15.84 11.44 -2.16
C GLY A 783 -14.89 11.82 -1.01
N LEU A 784 -15.44 12.32 0.10
CA LEU A 784 -14.68 12.76 1.27
C LEU A 784 -14.65 11.69 2.37
N GLN A 785 -15.80 11.06 2.61
CA GLN A 785 -15.92 9.96 3.55
C GLN A 785 -16.70 8.84 2.85
N PRO A 786 -16.16 7.61 2.79
CA PRO A 786 -16.86 6.49 2.16
C PRO A 786 -18.01 5.97 3.03
N GLY A 787 -19.10 5.54 2.39
CA GLY A 787 -20.27 4.96 3.05
C GLY A 787 -20.11 3.46 3.29
N CYS A 788 -19.68 3.07 4.49
CA CYS A 788 -19.29 1.68 4.76
C CYS A 788 -19.31 1.31 6.25
N ARG A 789 -19.28 0.01 6.61
CA ARG A 789 -19.31 -0.43 8.03
C ARG A 789 -17.96 -0.27 8.74
N GLY A 790 -17.93 0.47 9.84
CA GLY A 790 -16.77 0.60 10.72
C GLY A 790 -16.43 -0.70 11.48
N PRO A 791 -15.27 -0.72 12.18
CA PRO A 791 -14.87 -1.86 13.01
C PRO A 791 -15.87 -2.25 14.10
N ASP A 792 -16.67 -1.29 14.57
CA ASP A 792 -17.76 -1.49 15.53
C ASP A 792 -19.03 -2.10 14.90
N GLY A 793 -18.99 -2.44 13.61
CA GLY A 793 -20.10 -2.96 12.83
C GLY A 793 -21.14 -1.90 12.45
N LYS A 794 -20.97 -0.63 12.86
CA LYS A 794 -21.91 0.46 12.54
C LYS A 794 -21.58 1.06 11.18
N ARG A 795 -22.62 1.45 10.43
CA ARG A 795 -22.44 2.15 9.15
C ARG A 795 -21.92 3.56 9.41
N ARG A 796 -20.87 3.96 8.68
CA ARG A 796 -20.44 5.34 8.55
C ARG A 796 -21.22 6.00 7.43
N LEU A 797 -21.64 7.24 7.66
CA LEU A 797 -22.38 8.00 6.67
C LEU A 797 -21.42 8.52 5.59
N PRO A 798 -21.67 8.25 4.30
CA PRO A 798 -20.87 8.84 3.23
C PRO A 798 -20.96 10.36 3.24
N VAL A 799 -19.85 11.01 2.88
CA VAL A 799 -19.77 12.46 2.70
C VAL A 799 -19.14 12.75 1.34
N ALA A 800 -19.78 13.59 0.53
CA ALA A 800 -19.28 14.02 -0.78
C ALA A 800 -19.18 15.55 -0.88
N ALA A 801 -18.42 16.05 -1.84
CA ALA A 801 -18.40 17.46 -2.20
C ALA A 801 -18.53 17.63 -3.71
N MET A 802 -19.57 18.33 -4.14
CA MET A 802 -19.70 18.79 -5.52
C MET A 802 -19.01 20.14 -5.67
N VAL A 803 -18.05 20.19 -6.58
CA VAL A 803 -17.30 21.40 -6.93
C VAL A 803 -17.68 21.81 -8.35
N ALA A 804 -18.05 23.08 -8.55
CA ALA A 804 -18.33 23.66 -9.86
C ALA A 804 -17.89 25.13 -9.93
N ASN A 805 -17.92 25.72 -11.12
CA ASN A 805 -17.46 27.10 -11.37
C ASN A 805 -18.50 27.93 -12.12
N PHE A 806 -19.73 27.91 -11.64
CA PHE A 806 -20.82 28.69 -12.20
C PHE A 806 -20.64 30.19 -11.98
N THR A 807 -21.12 30.98 -12.94
CA THR A 807 -20.91 32.43 -12.97
C THR A 807 -21.47 33.12 -11.72
N LYS A 808 -20.63 33.79 -10.93
CA LYS A 808 -21.07 34.55 -9.73
C LYS A 808 -22.10 35.64 -10.10
N SER A 809 -22.98 35.94 -9.15
CA SER A 809 -23.90 37.08 -9.24
C SER A 809 -23.15 38.41 -9.40
N ARG A 810 -23.74 39.34 -10.16
CA ARG A 810 -23.25 40.72 -10.33
C ARG A 810 -24.23 41.68 -9.65
N LYS A 811 -23.81 42.92 -9.36
CA LYS A 811 -24.73 43.94 -8.79
C LYS A 811 -26.00 44.05 -9.65
N GLY A 812 -27.14 43.64 -9.08
CA GLY A 812 -28.45 43.67 -9.74
C GLY A 812 -28.78 42.49 -10.68
N CYS A 813 -27.92 41.47 -10.80
CA CYS A 813 -28.16 40.29 -11.60
C CYS A 813 -27.75 39.00 -10.84
N PRO A 814 -28.66 38.05 -10.59
CA PRO A 814 -28.31 36.80 -9.92
C PRO A 814 -27.37 35.93 -10.78
N SER A 815 -26.83 34.86 -10.21
CA SER A 815 -26.09 33.85 -10.97
C SER A 815 -27.05 33.17 -11.96
N LEU A 816 -26.84 33.37 -13.26
CA LEU A 816 -27.67 32.79 -14.33
C LEU A 816 -26.87 31.69 -15.05
N LEU A 817 -27.45 30.50 -15.15
CA LEU A 817 -26.82 29.34 -15.76
C LEU A 817 -27.20 29.18 -17.23
N GLN A 818 -26.21 28.85 -18.05
CA GLN A 818 -26.44 28.31 -19.38
C GLN A 818 -27.01 26.89 -19.28
N HIS A 819 -27.75 26.44 -20.29
CA HIS A 819 -28.33 25.09 -20.28
C HIS A 819 -27.28 23.97 -20.11
N HIS A 820 -26.09 24.12 -20.72
CA HIS A 820 -25.00 23.16 -20.51
C HIS A 820 -24.43 23.18 -19.08
N GLU A 821 -24.49 24.31 -18.36
CA GLU A 821 -24.11 24.36 -16.94
C GLU A 821 -25.16 23.65 -16.08
N VAL A 822 -26.45 23.72 -16.45
CA VAL A 822 -27.52 22.94 -15.81
C VAL A 822 -27.34 21.44 -16.06
N GLU A 823 -26.97 21.05 -17.28
CA GLU A 823 -26.60 19.67 -17.62
C GLU A 823 -25.42 19.17 -16.77
N THR A 824 -24.34 19.97 -16.68
CA THR A 824 -23.20 19.66 -15.81
C THR A 824 -23.59 19.57 -14.33
N TYR A 825 -24.52 20.41 -13.85
CA TYR A 825 -25.00 20.31 -12.46
C TYR A 825 -25.70 18.96 -12.23
N PHE A 826 -26.57 18.53 -13.15
CA PHE A 826 -27.22 17.21 -13.07
C PHE A 826 -26.22 16.06 -13.12
N HIS A 827 -25.24 16.15 -14.02
CA HIS A 827 -24.18 15.16 -14.14
C HIS A 827 -23.45 14.95 -12.81
N GLU A 828 -22.88 16.02 -12.25
CA GLU A 828 -22.10 15.91 -11.01
C GLU A 828 -22.94 15.54 -9.80
N PHE A 829 -24.18 16.02 -9.72
CA PHE A 829 -25.08 15.63 -8.64
C PHE A 829 -25.49 14.15 -8.74
N GLY A 830 -25.48 13.58 -9.94
CA GLY A 830 -25.59 12.13 -10.14
C GLY A 830 -24.47 11.35 -9.46
N HIS A 831 -23.22 11.83 -9.55
CA HIS A 831 -22.09 11.25 -8.82
C HIS A 831 -22.25 11.40 -7.30
N VAL A 832 -22.71 12.56 -6.82
CA VAL A 832 -23.01 12.76 -5.39
C VAL A 832 -24.04 11.73 -4.92
N MET A 833 -25.14 11.53 -5.65
CA MET A 833 -26.15 10.55 -5.28
C MET A 833 -25.65 9.10 -5.34
N HIS A 834 -24.77 8.79 -6.29
CA HIS A 834 -24.10 7.48 -6.33
C HIS A 834 -23.24 7.25 -5.09
N GLU A 835 -22.46 8.26 -4.68
CA GLU A 835 -21.65 8.21 -3.45
C GLU A 835 -22.54 7.97 -2.22
N LEU A 836 -23.57 8.81 -2.03
CA LEU A 836 -24.41 8.78 -0.82
C LEU A 836 -25.32 7.55 -0.73
N CYS A 837 -25.88 7.12 -1.86
CA CYS A 837 -26.81 5.98 -1.87
C CYS A 837 -26.08 4.65 -1.72
N SER A 838 -24.77 4.58 -1.98
CA SER A 838 -24.01 3.33 -1.86
C SER A 838 -24.13 2.71 -0.44
N LYS A 839 -24.48 1.42 -0.38
CA LYS A 839 -24.71 0.65 0.86
C LYS A 839 -23.88 -0.63 0.84
N VAL A 840 -22.57 -0.48 0.71
CA VAL A 840 -21.63 -1.61 0.78
C VAL A 840 -21.39 -2.06 2.22
N GLY A 841 -21.22 -3.38 2.37
CA GLY A 841 -21.03 -4.02 3.66
C GLY A 841 -19.64 -3.77 4.26
N HIS A 842 -18.62 -3.59 3.43
CA HIS A 842 -17.22 -3.51 3.86
C HIS A 842 -16.62 -2.10 3.67
N CYS A 843 -15.76 -1.66 4.61
CA CYS A 843 -15.20 -0.29 4.72
C CYS A 843 -13.73 -0.26 5.09
N GLY A 844 -12.81 0.48 4.46
CA GLY A 844 -11.39 0.48 4.84
C GLY A 844 -10.37 1.03 3.86
N TYR A 845 -9.27 1.43 4.47
CA TYR A 845 -8.03 1.90 3.87
C TYR A 845 -6.96 0.81 3.95
N VAL A 846 -6.04 0.81 2.99
CA VAL A 846 -4.83 -0.01 3.02
C VAL A 846 -4.01 0.45 4.22
N ILE A 847 -4.03 -0.31 5.33
CA ILE A 847 -2.90 -0.71 6.19
C ILE A 847 -3.43 -1.35 7.47
N SER A 848 -3.33 -2.68 7.55
CA SER A 848 -3.07 -3.38 8.82
C SER A 848 -2.20 -4.61 8.55
N VAL A 849 -1.05 -4.35 7.92
CA VAL A 849 0.06 -5.31 7.73
C VAL A 849 0.46 -6.00 9.04
N ILE A 850 0.21 -5.37 10.20
CA ILE A 850 0.57 -5.90 11.51
C ILE A 850 -0.37 -7.03 11.97
N CYS A 851 -1.66 -7.02 11.59
CA CYS A 851 -2.60 -8.06 12.01
C CYS A 851 -2.51 -9.32 11.16
N ILE A 852 -2.16 -9.19 9.88
CA ILE A 852 -1.95 -10.31 8.96
C ILE A 852 -0.72 -11.14 9.36
N LEU A 853 0.31 -10.51 9.93
CA LEU A 853 1.55 -11.18 10.34
C LEU A 853 1.38 -12.03 11.62
N CYS A 854 0.45 -11.70 12.51
CA CYS A 854 0.29 -12.41 13.79
C CYS A 854 -0.70 -13.59 13.74
N ILE A 855 -1.66 -13.63 12.81
CA ILE A 855 -2.86 -14.47 12.98
C ILE A 855 -2.86 -15.73 12.11
N ILE A 856 -2.18 -15.74 10.98
CA ILE A 856 -2.23 -16.90 10.07
C ILE A 856 -1.38 -18.09 10.59
N GLY A 857 -0.55 -17.87 11.62
CA GLY A 857 0.18 -18.93 12.32
C GLY A 857 -0.65 -19.79 13.28
N THR A 858 -1.87 -19.38 13.65
CA THR A 858 -2.65 -20.02 14.74
C THR A 858 -3.81 -20.91 14.26
N GLY A 859 -4.10 -20.95 12.96
CA GLY A 859 -5.14 -21.83 12.40
C GLY A 859 -6.60 -21.42 12.68
N GLU A 860 -6.86 -20.26 13.30
CA GLU A 860 -8.22 -19.81 13.59
C GLU A 860 -8.83 -18.94 12.49
N LEU A 861 -9.55 -19.61 11.58
CA LEU A 861 -10.26 -19.04 10.43
C LEU A 861 -11.29 -17.96 10.80
N LYS A 862 -12.00 -18.09 11.93
CA LYS A 862 -13.08 -17.17 12.34
C LYS A 862 -12.57 -15.81 12.81
N LEU A 863 -11.37 -15.76 13.42
CA LEU A 863 -10.76 -14.51 13.88
C LEU A 863 -10.14 -13.74 12.70
N ALA A 864 -9.45 -14.46 11.80
CA ALA A 864 -8.97 -13.88 10.55
C ALA A 864 -10.13 -13.31 9.72
N LEU A 865 -11.23 -14.07 9.56
CA LEU A 865 -12.42 -13.60 8.86
C LEU A 865 -13.14 -12.45 9.55
N ARG A 866 -13.24 -12.40 10.89
CA ARG A 866 -13.77 -11.23 11.61
C ARG A 866 -12.90 -9.97 11.45
N LEU A 867 -11.62 -10.14 11.17
CA LEU A 867 -10.67 -9.05 10.94
C LEU A 867 -10.56 -8.66 9.45
N PHE A 868 -10.94 -9.54 8.53
CA PHE A 868 -11.32 -9.20 7.15
C PHE A 868 -12.73 -8.55 7.10
N GLN A 869 -13.61 -8.94 8.04
CA GLN A 869 -14.75 -8.23 8.63
C GLN A 869 -14.84 -6.71 8.46
N THR A 870 -13.75 -6.16 8.95
CA THR A 870 -13.48 -4.77 9.21
C THR A 870 -12.36 -4.41 8.26
N THR A 871 -12.38 -3.23 7.63
CA THR A 871 -11.40 -2.78 6.63
C THR A 871 -11.64 -3.35 5.21
N PHE A 872 -12.39 -2.69 4.28
CA PHE A 872 -12.03 -2.05 2.96
C PHE A 872 -13.17 -1.31 2.21
N SER A 873 -12.98 -0.06 1.73
CA SER A 873 -13.97 0.82 1.07
C SER A 873 -13.89 0.75 -0.44
N GLU A 874 -13.19 -0.26 -0.98
CA GLU A 874 -12.82 -0.36 -2.39
C GLU A 874 -14.03 -0.45 -3.33
N PHE A 875 -15.22 -0.70 -2.77
CA PHE A 875 -16.48 -0.79 -3.49
C PHE A 875 -17.47 0.32 -3.09
N SER A 876 -17.09 1.28 -2.23
CA SER A 876 -17.99 2.34 -1.80
C SER A 876 -18.15 3.42 -2.86
N GLY A 877 -19.36 3.98 -2.90
CA GLY A 877 -19.69 5.11 -3.74
C GLY A 877 -19.38 4.86 -5.20
N THR A 878 -18.62 5.77 -5.81
CA THR A 878 -18.30 5.73 -7.24
C THR A 878 -17.14 4.78 -7.61
N LEU A 879 -16.66 3.91 -6.70
CA LEU A 879 -15.59 2.94 -6.96
C LEU A 879 -16.08 1.71 -7.74
N VAL A 880 -16.59 1.96 -8.93
CA VAL A 880 -17.02 0.98 -9.94
C VAL A 880 -16.02 0.92 -11.09
N GLU A 881 -16.27 0.11 -12.12
CA GLU A 881 -15.44 0.14 -13.34
C GLU A 881 -15.44 1.52 -14.01
N THR A 882 -14.30 1.99 -14.54
CA THR A 882 -14.16 3.33 -15.14
C THR A 882 -15.11 3.56 -16.33
N ASP A 883 -15.48 2.51 -17.04
CA ASP A 883 -16.44 2.51 -18.15
C ASP A 883 -17.89 2.24 -17.69
N PHE A 884 -18.14 2.28 -16.39
CA PHE A 884 -19.47 2.28 -15.78
C PHE A 884 -19.71 3.51 -14.89
N VAL A 885 -18.66 4.15 -14.34
CA VAL A 885 -18.79 5.27 -13.40
C VAL A 885 -19.60 6.44 -13.94
N GLU A 886 -19.55 6.69 -15.26
CA GLU A 886 -20.31 7.75 -15.92
C GLU A 886 -21.75 7.33 -16.29
N VAL A 887 -22.11 6.05 -16.15
CA VAL A 887 -23.47 5.59 -16.49
C VAL A 887 -24.49 6.28 -15.60
N PRO A 888 -24.37 6.32 -14.25
CA PRO A 888 -25.35 6.98 -13.40
C PRO A 888 -25.51 8.47 -13.69
N SER A 889 -24.40 9.22 -13.82
CA SER A 889 -24.41 10.65 -14.10
C SER A 889 -25.07 10.97 -15.44
N GLN A 890 -24.72 10.24 -16.51
CA GLN A 890 -25.28 10.44 -17.86
C GLN A 890 -26.74 9.98 -17.99
N VAL A 891 -27.21 9.03 -17.18
CA VAL A 891 -28.65 8.72 -17.10
C VAL A 891 -29.41 9.98 -16.67
N LEU A 892 -28.89 10.69 -15.67
CA LEU A 892 -29.56 11.81 -15.03
C LEU A 892 -29.49 13.10 -15.87
N GLU A 893 -28.47 13.26 -16.72
CA GLU A 893 -28.44 14.33 -17.75
C GLU A 893 -29.71 14.36 -18.61
N ASN A 894 -30.38 13.21 -18.83
CA ASN A 894 -31.61 13.18 -19.63
C ASN A 894 -32.72 14.07 -19.07
N TRP A 895 -32.77 14.32 -17.74
CA TRP A 895 -33.81 15.16 -17.16
C TRP A 895 -33.72 16.61 -17.63
N VAL A 896 -32.52 17.13 -17.91
CA VAL A 896 -32.37 18.49 -18.45
C VAL A 896 -32.80 18.63 -19.91
N TRP A 897 -33.26 17.54 -20.52
CA TRP A 897 -33.82 17.48 -21.87
C TRP A 897 -35.30 17.10 -21.89
N GLU A 898 -35.95 17.03 -20.74
CA GLU A 898 -37.36 16.70 -20.60
C GLU A 898 -38.18 17.93 -20.15
N LYS A 899 -39.39 18.05 -20.71
CA LYS A 899 -40.21 19.26 -20.56
C LYS A 899 -40.65 19.52 -19.11
N GLU A 900 -41.05 18.46 -18.40
CA GLU A 900 -41.51 18.56 -17.01
C GLU A 900 -40.35 18.94 -16.05
N PRO A 901 -39.20 18.23 -16.03
CA PRO A 901 -38.07 18.64 -15.22
C PRO A 901 -37.55 20.04 -15.53
N LEU A 902 -37.44 20.42 -16.82
CA LEU A 902 -37.01 21.77 -17.20
C LEU A 902 -37.93 22.86 -16.62
N ARG A 903 -39.24 22.63 -16.56
CA ARG A 903 -40.19 23.56 -15.92
C ARG A 903 -39.97 23.69 -14.42
N ARG A 904 -39.58 22.60 -13.74
CA ARG A 904 -39.29 22.61 -12.29
C ARG A 904 -38.01 23.39 -11.96
N MET A 905 -37.07 23.44 -12.90
CA MET A 905 -35.77 24.10 -12.73
C MET A 905 -35.69 25.49 -13.35
N SER A 906 -36.79 26.02 -13.89
CA SER A 906 -36.77 27.28 -14.61
C SER A 906 -37.83 28.26 -14.12
N ARG A 907 -37.38 29.50 -13.92
CA ARG A 907 -38.21 30.64 -13.55
C ARG A 907 -37.46 31.92 -13.93
N HIS A 908 -38.11 32.81 -14.65
CA HIS A 908 -37.47 34.05 -15.09
C HIS A 908 -37.02 34.89 -13.88
N TYR A 909 -35.76 35.35 -13.89
CA TYR A 909 -35.10 35.92 -12.71
C TYR A 909 -35.70 37.24 -12.21
N LYS A 910 -36.45 37.98 -13.06
CA LYS A 910 -37.06 39.28 -12.70
C LYS A 910 -38.53 39.18 -12.34
N ASP A 911 -39.33 38.59 -13.21
CA ASP A 911 -40.80 38.61 -13.11
C ASP A 911 -41.38 37.27 -12.63
N GLY A 912 -40.54 36.25 -12.44
CA GLY A 912 -40.97 34.94 -11.96
C GLY A 912 -41.77 34.13 -12.99
N THR A 913 -41.86 34.56 -14.25
CA THR A 913 -42.65 33.86 -15.26
C THR A 913 -42.01 32.51 -15.65
N PRO A 914 -42.82 31.49 -15.97
CA PRO A 914 -42.30 30.21 -16.43
C PRO A 914 -41.72 30.34 -17.84
N ILE A 915 -40.77 29.45 -18.17
CA ILE A 915 -40.22 29.38 -19.51
C ILE A 915 -41.32 29.09 -20.57
N PRO A 916 -41.38 29.84 -21.69
CA PRO A 916 -42.39 29.61 -22.73
C PRO A 916 -42.27 28.23 -23.38
N ASP A 917 -43.41 27.57 -23.65
CA ASP A 917 -43.44 26.24 -24.26
C ASP A 917 -42.68 26.16 -25.58
N ASN A 918 -42.84 27.16 -26.45
CA ASN A 918 -42.10 27.24 -27.71
C ASN A 918 -40.58 27.27 -27.50
N LEU A 919 -40.09 27.92 -26.43
CA LEU A 919 -38.67 27.96 -26.14
C LEU A 919 -38.16 26.61 -25.61
N LEU A 920 -38.95 25.93 -24.75
CA LEU A 920 -38.66 24.57 -24.30
C LEU A 920 -38.63 23.57 -25.47
N ASP A 921 -39.65 23.58 -26.32
CA ASP A 921 -39.75 22.64 -27.44
C ASP A 921 -38.57 22.81 -28.40
N LYS A 922 -38.12 24.06 -28.63
CA LYS A 922 -36.90 24.34 -29.42
C LYS A 922 -35.63 23.89 -28.74
N LEU A 923 -35.49 24.11 -27.43
CA LEU A 923 -34.34 23.64 -26.65
C LEU A 923 -34.22 22.12 -26.73
N ILE A 924 -35.31 21.40 -26.47
CA ILE A 924 -35.36 19.93 -26.53
C ILE A 924 -35.04 19.44 -27.94
N ALA A 925 -35.64 20.06 -28.97
CA ALA A 925 -35.35 19.73 -30.36
C ALA A 925 -33.88 19.97 -30.73
N SER A 926 -33.20 20.92 -30.09
CA SER A 926 -31.79 21.21 -30.34
C SER A 926 -30.83 20.13 -29.85
N ARG A 927 -31.26 19.19 -29.00
CA ARG A 927 -30.44 18.07 -28.49
C ARG A 927 -29.80 17.23 -29.59
N VAL A 928 -30.48 17.10 -30.74
CA VAL A 928 -30.00 16.31 -31.89
C VAL A 928 -29.15 17.13 -32.87
N ALA A 929 -28.89 18.40 -32.58
CA ALA A 929 -28.08 19.25 -33.43
C ALA A 929 -26.62 18.79 -33.44
N ASN A 930 -26.07 18.55 -34.63
CA ASN A 930 -24.66 18.19 -34.84
C ASN A 930 -24.21 16.89 -34.14
N THR A 931 -25.16 16.07 -33.68
CA THR A 931 -24.89 14.83 -32.94
C THR A 931 -23.99 13.89 -33.72
N GLY A 932 -24.12 13.81 -35.05
CA GLY A 932 -23.28 12.96 -35.88
C GLY A 932 -21.80 13.35 -35.77
N LEU A 933 -21.46 14.61 -36.05
CA LEU A 933 -20.10 15.11 -36.02
C LEU A 933 -19.51 15.18 -34.61
N MET A 934 -20.32 15.51 -33.59
CA MET A 934 -19.87 15.48 -32.19
C MET A 934 -19.44 14.07 -31.78
N ASN A 935 -20.29 13.07 -32.05
CA ASN A 935 -19.98 11.69 -31.70
C ASN A 935 -18.87 11.11 -32.56
N LEU A 936 -18.79 11.42 -33.86
CA LEU A 936 -17.66 11.01 -34.69
C LEU A 936 -16.34 11.60 -34.18
N ARG A 937 -16.34 12.82 -33.64
CA ARG A 937 -15.16 13.40 -32.99
C ARG A 937 -14.79 12.62 -31.71
N GLN A 938 -15.77 12.21 -30.90
CA GLN A 938 -15.48 11.34 -29.75
C GLN A 938 -14.91 10.00 -30.19
N VAL A 939 -15.46 9.37 -31.23
CA VAL A 939 -14.92 8.14 -31.81
C VAL A 939 -13.46 8.32 -32.25
N VAL A 940 -13.10 9.45 -32.88
CA VAL A 940 -11.70 9.76 -33.22
C VAL A 940 -10.83 9.74 -31.98
N LEU A 941 -11.21 10.45 -30.92
CA LEU A 941 -10.43 10.50 -29.68
C LEU A 941 -10.29 9.12 -29.03
N CYS A 942 -11.36 8.33 -29.00
CA CYS A 942 -11.35 6.96 -28.50
C CYS A 942 -10.40 6.06 -29.32
N LYS A 943 -10.48 6.14 -30.65
CA LYS A 943 -9.62 5.34 -31.55
C LYS A 943 -8.15 5.75 -31.46
N VAL A 944 -7.87 7.04 -31.31
CA VAL A 944 -6.51 7.54 -31.09
C VAL A 944 -5.96 6.97 -29.78
N ASP A 945 -6.70 7.12 -28.69
CA ASP A 945 -6.30 6.57 -27.38
C ASP A 945 -6.03 5.06 -27.44
N GLN A 946 -6.96 4.27 -28.01
CA GLN A 946 -6.76 2.83 -28.19
C GLN A 946 -5.56 2.50 -29.10
N SER A 947 -5.35 3.24 -30.18
CA SER A 947 -4.23 3.02 -31.10
C SER A 947 -2.88 3.28 -30.43
N LEU A 948 -2.78 4.37 -29.67
CA LEU A 948 -1.56 4.74 -28.94
C LEU A 948 -1.22 3.72 -27.85
N HIS A 949 -2.22 3.15 -27.18
CA HIS A 949 -2.02 2.18 -26.10
C HIS A 949 -2.02 0.70 -26.55
N SER A 950 -2.26 0.44 -27.84
CA SER A 950 -2.16 -0.89 -28.46
C SER A 950 -0.85 -1.11 -29.21
N SER A 951 -0.08 -0.05 -29.49
CA SER A 951 1.20 -0.11 -30.19
C SER A 951 2.34 0.27 -29.24
N PRO A 952 3.53 -0.37 -29.31
CA PRO A 952 4.67 0.00 -28.49
C PRO A 952 5.32 1.33 -28.90
N HIS A 953 5.07 1.79 -30.13
CA HIS A 953 5.58 3.05 -30.67
C HIS A 953 4.54 3.66 -31.60
N ALA A 954 4.40 4.99 -31.59
CA ALA A 954 3.50 5.71 -32.49
C ALA A 954 3.95 7.16 -32.68
N ASP A 955 3.87 7.68 -33.91
CA ASP A 955 3.83 9.13 -34.14
C ASP A 955 2.45 9.63 -33.72
N THR A 956 2.42 10.33 -32.59
CA THR A 956 1.18 10.72 -31.93
C THR A 956 0.36 11.73 -32.75
N ALA A 957 1.02 12.55 -33.58
CA ALA A 957 0.37 13.52 -34.45
C ALA A 957 -0.19 12.86 -35.71
N GLU A 958 0.55 11.92 -36.31
CA GLU A 958 0.12 11.17 -37.48
C GLU A 958 -1.10 10.30 -37.19
N VAL A 959 -1.10 9.60 -36.05
CA VAL A 959 -2.25 8.77 -35.61
C VAL A 959 -3.52 9.61 -35.47
N PHE A 960 -3.41 10.79 -34.86
CA PHE A 960 -4.55 11.72 -34.74
C PHE A 960 -5.02 12.23 -36.10
N ALA A 961 -4.10 12.68 -36.95
CA ALA A 961 -4.42 13.19 -38.28
C ALA A 961 -5.10 12.14 -39.17
N LYS A 962 -4.64 10.88 -39.10
CA LYS A 962 -5.25 9.74 -39.79
C LYS A 962 -6.70 9.55 -39.37
N HIS A 963 -6.96 9.37 -38.08
CA HIS A 963 -8.32 9.13 -37.57
C HIS A 963 -9.25 10.32 -37.82
N CYS A 964 -8.78 11.57 -37.68
CA CYS A 964 -9.53 12.76 -38.06
C CYS A 964 -10.00 12.73 -39.52
N LYS A 965 -9.10 12.35 -40.44
CA LYS A 965 -9.41 12.28 -41.86
C LYS A 965 -10.38 11.14 -42.20
N GLU A 966 -10.14 9.94 -41.66
CA GLU A 966 -10.90 8.73 -41.98
C GLU A 966 -12.31 8.72 -41.37
N ILE A 967 -12.46 9.22 -40.14
CA ILE A 967 -13.69 9.10 -39.35
C ILE A 967 -14.48 10.40 -39.36
N LEU A 968 -13.86 11.50 -38.92
CA LEU A 968 -14.52 12.79 -38.80
C LEU A 968 -14.69 13.47 -40.17
N GLY A 969 -13.82 13.18 -41.13
CA GLY A 969 -13.82 13.81 -42.46
C GLY A 969 -13.46 15.29 -42.42
N VAL A 970 -12.77 15.72 -41.35
CA VAL A 970 -12.23 17.08 -41.15
C VAL A 970 -10.74 16.88 -40.82
N PRO A 971 -9.81 17.37 -41.66
CA PRO A 971 -8.39 17.14 -41.45
C PRO A 971 -7.88 17.91 -40.23
N ALA A 972 -6.94 17.30 -39.50
CA ALA A 972 -6.16 18.02 -38.49
C ALA A 972 -5.29 19.10 -39.16
N THR A 973 -5.13 20.25 -38.51
CA THR A 973 -4.33 21.37 -39.04
C THR A 973 -2.85 20.97 -39.11
N PRO A 974 -2.19 21.05 -40.29
CA PRO A 974 -0.77 20.70 -40.41
C PRO A 974 0.11 21.50 -39.44
N GLY A 975 1.06 20.82 -38.80
CA GLY A 975 1.96 21.43 -37.82
C GLY A 975 1.43 21.51 -36.39
N THR A 976 0.15 21.16 -36.14
CA THR A 976 -0.39 21.00 -34.78
C THR A 976 -0.12 19.60 -34.23
N ASN A 977 -0.20 19.44 -32.90
CA ASN A 977 -0.26 18.13 -32.27
C ASN A 977 -1.28 18.15 -31.11
N MET A 978 -2.52 17.78 -31.40
CA MET A 978 -3.59 17.77 -30.39
C MET A 978 -3.30 16.81 -29.24
N THR A 979 -2.68 15.65 -29.51
CA THR A 979 -2.39 14.63 -28.48
C THR A 979 -1.37 15.10 -27.45
N ALA A 980 -0.45 16.01 -27.81
CA ALA A 980 0.48 16.66 -26.88
C ALA A 980 -0.21 17.59 -25.87
N SER A 981 -1.47 17.95 -26.12
CA SER A 981 -2.34 18.71 -25.21
C SER A 981 -3.49 17.87 -24.64
N PHE A 982 -3.51 16.56 -24.90
CA PHE A 982 -4.60 15.67 -24.51
C PHE A 982 -4.29 14.99 -23.18
N SER A 983 -4.54 15.70 -22.07
CA SER A 983 -4.27 15.26 -20.69
C SER A 983 -4.87 13.90 -20.33
N HIS A 984 -5.95 13.46 -20.98
CA HIS A 984 -6.58 12.16 -20.74
C HIS A 984 -5.63 10.98 -21.03
N LEU A 985 -4.66 11.14 -21.94
CA LEU A 985 -3.67 10.10 -22.25
C LEU A 985 -2.63 9.88 -21.13
N VAL A 986 -2.62 10.74 -20.12
CA VAL A 986 -1.66 10.70 -19.01
C VAL A 986 -2.29 10.84 -17.62
N GLY A 987 -3.55 11.28 -17.55
CA GLY A 987 -4.29 11.60 -16.33
C GLY A 987 -5.18 10.47 -15.80
N GLY A 988 -4.86 9.20 -16.11
CA GLY A 988 -5.58 8.03 -15.61
C GLY A 988 -6.72 7.53 -16.50
N TYR A 989 -6.92 8.11 -17.68
CA TYR A 989 -7.88 7.63 -18.70
C TYR A 989 -7.18 6.96 -19.90
N ASP A 990 -5.90 6.66 -19.77
CA ASP A 990 -5.08 6.10 -20.83
C ASP A 990 -5.48 4.67 -21.20
N GLY A 991 -5.98 4.49 -22.43
CA GLY A 991 -6.62 3.26 -22.87
C GLY A 991 -8.08 3.15 -22.45
N GLN A 992 -8.67 4.20 -21.86
CA GLN A 992 -10.02 4.21 -21.31
C GLN A 992 -10.88 5.37 -21.81
N TYR A 993 -10.42 6.19 -22.76
CA TYR A 993 -11.22 7.35 -23.21
C TYR A 993 -12.56 6.94 -23.85
N TYR A 994 -12.68 5.71 -24.35
CA TYR A 994 -13.96 5.14 -24.83
C TYR A 994 -15.05 5.04 -23.76
N SER A 995 -14.69 5.05 -22.47
CA SER A 995 -15.60 4.96 -21.32
C SER A 995 -16.74 5.98 -21.36
N TYR A 996 -16.48 7.21 -21.81
CA TYR A 996 -17.50 8.25 -21.93
C TYR A 996 -18.60 7.87 -22.91
N LEU A 997 -18.22 7.36 -24.09
CA LEU A 997 -19.15 6.97 -25.14
C LEU A 997 -19.86 5.66 -24.80
N TRP A 998 -19.12 4.73 -24.22
CA TRP A 998 -19.62 3.45 -23.73
C TRP A 998 -20.69 3.64 -22.66
N SER A 999 -20.42 4.52 -21.69
CA SER A 999 -21.37 4.89 -20.65
C SER A 999 -22.57 5.65 -21.23
N GLU A 1000 -22.36 6.55 -22.20
CA GLU A 1000 -23.47 7.32 -22.78
C GLU A 1000 -24.46 6.39 -23.48
N VAL A 1001 -23.95 5.40 -24.21
CA VAL A 1001 -24.79 4.39 -24.88
C VAL A 1001 -25.66 3.61 -23.91
N TYR A 1002 -25.10 3.12 -22.81
CA TYR A 1002 -25.85 2.34 -21.83
C TYR A 1002 -26.73 3.18 -20.91
N SER A 1003 -26.34 4.43 -20.64
CA SER A 1003 -27.19 5.39 -19.95
C SER A 1003 -28.47 5.70 -20.74
N MET A 1004 -28.37 5.81 -22.08
CA MET A 1004 -29.55 5.99 -22.93
C MET A 1004 -30.43 4.75 -22.92
N ASP A 1005 -29.85 3.53 -22.89
CA ASP A 1005 -30.65 2.30 -22.80
C ASP A 1005 -31.44 2.23 -21.48
N ILE A 1006 -30.81 2.57 -20.35
CA ILE A 1006 -31.49 2.73 -19.06
C ILE A 1006 -32.65 3.73 -19.17
N PHE A 1007 -32.35 4.95 -19.63
CA PHE A 1007 -33.32 6.03 -19.63
C PHE A 1007 -34.53 5.69 -20.51
N PHE A 1008 -34.32 5.23 -21.73
CA PHE A 1008 -35.43 4.96 -22.65
C PHE A 1008 -36.20 3.68 -22.33
N SER A 1009 -35.51 2.61 -21.94
CA SER A 1009 -36.15 1.31 -21.71
C SER A 1009 -36.93 1.26 -20.40
N ARG A 1010 -36.50 2.00 -19.37
CA ARG A 1010 -37.13 2.02 -18.05
C ARG A 1010 -37.85 3.35 -17.78
N PHE A 1011 -37.12 4.44 -17.63
CA PHE A 1011 -37.70 5.73 -17.22
C PHE A 1011 -38.69 6.32 -18.24
N LYS A 1012 -38.33 6.38 -19.52
CA LYS A 1012 -39.20 6.94 -20.56
C LYS A 1012 -40.46 6.10 -20.77
N LYS A 1013 -40.35 4.77 -20.65
CA LYS A 1013 -41.45 3.82 -20.84
C LYS A 1013 -42.44 3.81 -19.65
N GLU A 1014 -41.92 3.86 -18.43
CA GLU A 1014 -42.73 3.70 -17.20
C GLU A 1014 -43.05 5.03 -16.50
N GLY A 1015 -42.49 6.14 -16.99
CA GLY A 1015 -42.66 7.51 -16.47
C GLY A 1015 -41.37 8.06 -15.88
N ILE A 1016 -40.90 9.20 -16.38
CA ILE A 1016 -39.60 9.78 -16.00
C ILE A 1016 -39.53 10.21 -14.53
N MET A 1017 -40.67 10.51 -13.91
CA MET A 1017 -40.76 10.83 -12.47
C MET A 1017 -41.39 9.67 -11.67
N ASN A 1018 -41.40 8.44 -12.21
CA ASN A 1018 -42.00 7.30 -11.51
C ASN A 1018 -41.12 6.87 -10.31
N PRO A 1019 -41.61 7.01 -9.07
CA PRO A 1019 -40.80 6.73 -7.87
C PRO A 1019 -40.47 5.23 -7.72
N LYS A 1020 -41.26 4.32 -8.30
CA LYS A 1020 -40.96 2.88 -8.24
C LYS A 1020 -39.72 2.54 -9.06
N VAL A 1021 -39.62 3.12 -10.26
CA VAL A 1021 -38.45 2.94 -11.14
C VAL A 1021 -37.23 3.61 -10.54
N GLY A 1022 -37.40 4.80 -9.96
CA GLY A 1022 -36.33 5.51 -9.27
C GLY A 1022 -35.81 4.79 -8.02
N GLN A 1023 -36.69 4.17 -7.21
CA GLN A 1023 -36.28 3.32 -6.08
C GLN A 1023 -35.55 2.05 -6.54
N GLU A 1024 -36.00 1.41 -7.63
CA GLU A 1024 -35.30 0.26 -8.20
C GLU A 1024 -33.93 0.65 -8.75
N TYR A 1025 -33.84 1.80 -9.43
CA TYR A 1025 -32.58 2.36 -9.91
C TYR A 1025 -31.62 2.64 -8.75
N ARG A 1026 -32.10 3.29 -7.69
CA ARG A 1026 -31.32 3.49 -6.46
C ARG A 1026 -30.81 2.15 -5.92
N ARG A 1027 -31.66 1.14 -5.78
CA ARG A 1027 -31.28 -0.17 -5.21
C ARG A 1027 -30.30 -0.96 -6.08
N VAL A 1028 -30.49 -0.96 -7.39
CA VAL A 1028 -29.75 -1.86 -8.30
C VAL A 1028 -28.48 -1.21 -8.87
N ILE A 1029 -28.48 0.10 -9.07
CA ILE A 1029 -27.37 0.83 -9.70
C ILE A 1029 -26.54 1.60 -8.67
N LEU A 1030 -27.17 2.23 -7.67
CA LEU A 1030 -26.45 3.12 -6.73
C LEU A 1030 -26.07 2.42 -5.42
N GLU A 1031 -27.00 1.68 -4.79
CA GLU A 1031 -26.78 1.05 -3.48
C GLU A 1031 -25.70 -0.04 -3.50
N THR A 1032 -25.47 -0.67 -4.63
CA THR A 1032 -24.45 -1.72 -4.80
C THR A 1032 -23.03 -1.16 -4.86
N GLY A 1033 -22.83 0.09 -5.28
CA GLY A 1033 -21.50 0.62 -5.57
C GLY A 1033 -20.68 -0.36 -6.44
N GLY A 1034 -19.41 -0.57 -6.10
CA GLY A 1034 -18.50 -1.51 -6.76
C GLY A 1034 -18.64 -2.99 -6.36
N SER A 1035 -19.62 -3.35 -5.53
CA SER A 1035 -19.74 -4.72 -4.99
C SER A 1035 -20.25 -5.73 -6.03
N VAL A 1036 -20.78 -5.24 -7.14
CA VAL A 1036 -21.30 -6.01 -8.28
C VAL A 1036 -20.62 -5.48 -9.55
N ASP A 1037 -20.44 -6.32 -10.57
CA ASP A 1037 -19.93 -5.86 -11.86
C ASP A 1037 -20.97 -4.98 -12.57
N GLY A 1038 -20.53 -3.90 -13.23
CA GLY A 1038 -21.42 -2.97 -13.94
C GLY A 1038 -22.34 -3.65 -14.95
N MET A 1039 -21.85 -4.66 -15.66
CA MET A 1039 -22.65 -5.41 -16.64
C MET A 1039 -23.80 -6.20 -15.98
N ASP A 1040 -23.59 -6.70 -14.76
CA ASP A 1040 -24.61 -7.44 -14.03
C ASP A 1040 -25.63 -6.50 -13.38
N MET A 1041 -25.20 -5.31 -12.95
CA MET A 1041 -26.10 -4.22 -12.55
C MET A 1041 -27.02 -3.82 -13.71
N LEU A 1042 -26.45 -3.61 -14.92
CA LEU A 1042 -27.23 -3.30 -16.13
C LEU A 1042 -28.22 -4.40 -16.47
N LYS A 1043 -27.81 -5.67 -16.47
CA LYS A 1043 -28.69 -6.80 -16.78
C LYS A 1043 -29.83 -6.92 -15.79
N THR A 1044 -29.54 -6.73 -14.51
CA THR A 1044 -30.53 -6.81 -13.43
C THR A 1044 -31.56 -5.69 -13.58
N PHE A 1045 -31.11 -4.47 -13.84
CA PHE A 1045 -32.01 -3.32 -14.00
C PHE A 1045 -32.78 -3.34 -15.33
N LEU A 1046 -32.18 -3.79 -16.43
CA LEU A 1046 -32.86 -3.82 -17.73
C LEU A 1046 -33.73 -5.07 -17.92
N GLY A 1047 -33.50 -6.14 -17.14
CA GLY A 1047 -34.07 -7.46 -17.35
C GLY A 1047 -33.52 -8.20 -18.59
N ARG A 1048 -32.48 -7.64 -19.23
CA ARG A 1048 -31.80 -8.15 -20.42
C ARG A 1048 -30.38 -7.57 -20.53
N GLY A 1049 -29.56 -8.10 -21.43
CA GLY A 1049 -28.30 -7.43 -21.79
C GLY A 1049 -28.52 -6.02 -22.35
N PRO A 1050 -27.61 -5.06 -22.07
CA PRO A 1050 -27.73 -3.70 -22.61
C PRO A 1050 -27.46 -3.69 -24.12
N CYS A 1051 -28.08 -2.76 -24.85
CA CYS A 1051 -27.91 -2.63 -26.30
C CYS A 1051 -27.72 -1.16 -26.74
N GLN A 1052 -27.24 -0.97 -27.97
CA GLN A 1052 -26.97 0.36 -28.53
C GLN A 1052 -28.20 1.01 -29.19
N ASP A 1053 -29.27 0.23 -29.41
CA ASP A 1053 -30.42 0.66 -30.21
C ASP A 1053 -31.10 1.90 -29.64
N ALA A 1054 -31.25 1.96 -28.31
CA ALA A 1054 -31.85 3.09 -27.61
C ALA A 1054 -31.09 4.40 -27.85
N PHE A 1055 -29.75 4.35 -27.87
CA PHE A 1055 -28.92 5.51 -28.16
C PHE A 1055 -29.20 6.05 -29.57
N PHE A 1056 -29.18 5.19 -30.60
CA PHE A 1056 -29.40 5.62 -31.97
C PHE A 1056 -30.83 6.09 -32.24
N GLN A 1057 -31.83 5.44 -31.63
CA GLN A 1057 -33.21 5.88 -31.71
C GLN A 1057 -33.41 7.26 -31.06
N CYS A 1058 -32.85 7.47 -29.87
CA CYS A 1058 -32.92 8.74 -29.15
C CYS A 1058 -32.35 9.90 -29.96
N LYS A 1059 -31.16 9.70 -30.56
CA LYS A 1059 -30.50 10.71 -31.36
C LYS A 1059 -31.16 10.92 -32.74
N GLY A 1060 -32.27 10.22 -33.03
CA GLY A 1060 -33.02 10.32 -34.30
C GLY A 1060 -32.29 9.71 -35.50
N LEU A 1061 -31.38 8.77 -35.24
CA LEU A 1061 -30.45 8.21 -36.22
C LEU A 1061 -30.97 6.91 -36.87
N ILE A 1062 -31.85 6.19 -36.16
CA ILE A 1062 -32.56 5.00 -36.66
C ILE A 1062 -34.06 5.19 -36.42
N LYS A 1063 -34.92 4.79 -37.37
CA LYS A 1063 -36.38 4.81 -37.18
C LYS A 1063 -36.79 3.68 -36.23
N SER A 1064 -37.65 3.98 -35.26
CA SER A 1064 -38.32 2.96 -34.45
C SER A 1064 -39.09 2.01 -35.37
N GLN A 1065 -38.76 0.72 -35.36
CA GLN A 1065 -39.68 -0.29 -35.88
C GLN A 1065 -40.86 -0.33 -34.93
N GLU A 1066 -42.01 0.21 -35.36
CA GLU A 1066 -43.29 -0.10 -34.72
C GLU A 1066 -43.42 -1.62 -34.70
N THR A 1067 -43.44 -2.19 -33.50
CA THR A 1067 -43.69 -3.61 -33.30
C THR A 1067 -45.09 -3.88 -33.85
N GLN A 1068 -45.17 -4.47 -35.05
CA GLN A 1068 -46.39 -5.11 -35.52
C GLN A 1068 -46.69 -6.25 -34.55
N THR A 1069 -47.61 -6.00 -33.64
CA THR A 1069 -48.26 -6.98 -32.78
C THR A 1069 -48.76 -8.17 -33.58
N LEU A 1070 -48.37 -9.36 -33.13
CA LEU A 1070 -49.21 -10.56 -33.12
C LEU A 1070 -49.04 -11.27 -31.78
#